data_AF-A0A5D2Z0Q9-F1
#
_entry.id   AF-A0A5D2Z0Q9-F1
#
_cell.length_a   1.000
_cell.length_b   1.000
_cell.length_c   1.000
_cell.angle_alpha   90.00
_cell.angle_beta   90.00
_cell.angle_gamma   90.00
#
_symmetry.space_group_name_H-M   'P 1'
#
loop_
_entity.id
_entity.type
_entity.pdbx_description
1 polymer ?
#
loop_
_entity_poly.entity_id
_entity_poly.type
_entity_poly.pdbx_seq_one_letter_code
_entity_poly.pdbx_strand_id
1 'polypeptide(L)'
;MANLQMTGILEKMTGKDKDYRYMATSDLLNELNKEGFKADSDLEIKLSNIILQQLDDVAGDVSGLAVKCLAPLVKKVGEPRVVEMTNKLCEKLLNGKDQHRDIASIALKTIISEISTPSLAQSVLISLSPQLIRGITGGGTSTEIKCECLDILCDVLHKFGNLMATDHEILLNALLSQLNSNQASVRKKTVSCIASLSSSLSDDLLAKTTIEVVRNVGSKGTKSELIRTNIQMIGALSRAVGYRFGPHLGDTVPVLINYCTTASENDEELREYSLQALESFLLRCPRDISSYCDEILHLALEYLSYDPNFTDNMEEDTDDENHEEEEEDESANEYTDDEDVSWKVRRAAAKCLAALIVSRPEMLCKLYEEVCPKLIDRSKEREENVKMDVFNTFIELLRQTGNVTKGQTDMDELSPRWLLKQEVPKIVKSINRQLREKSIKTKVGAFSVLKELVVVLPDCLADHIGTLIPGIEKALNDKSSTSNLKIEALIFTRLVLASHSPSVFHPYIKDLSSPVLSAVGERYYKVTAEALRVCGELVRVVRPNLEGFGFDFKPYVHPIYNAIMSRLTNQDQDQEVKECAITCMGLVISTFGDNLGTELHACLPVLVDRMGNEITRLTTVKAFAVIAASPLRIDLSCVLEHVIAELTGFLRKANRALRQATLGTLNSLIVAYGDKIGPSAYEVIIVELSTLISDSDLHMTALALELCCTLMADKRSSRNVGSAVRNRVLPQALTLIKSSLLQGQALLALQNFFAGLVYSENTSFDALLESLLSSAKPSPQSGGVAKQALYSIAQCVAVLCLAAGDQKCSSTVKMLTDILKDDGTINSHLALLCLGEIGRRKDLSSHAHIETIIIESFQSPFEEIKSAASYALGNIAVGNLSKYLPFILDQIDNQQKKQYLLLHSLKEVIVRQSVDKAEFQDSSVEKILKLLFNHCESEEEGVRNVVAECLGKIALIEPVKLIPALKLRTTSPAAFTRATVVIAVKYSIVERPEKIDEIIYPEIASFLMLIKDQDRHVRRAAVLALSTFAHNKPNLIKGLLPELLPLLYDQTTVKKELIRTVDLGPFKHIVDDGLELRKAAFECVDTLLDSCLDQVNPSSFIVPYLKSGLDDHYDVKMPCHLILSKLADKCPSAVLPVLDSLVDPLQKTINFKPKQDAVKQEVDRNEDMIRSALRAIASLNRISGGDSSMKLKNLMSEISKSPTLWDKYYSIRNE
;
A
#
# COMPACT_ATOMS: atom_id res chain seq x y z
N MET A 1 -5.56 21.52 55.38
CA MET A 1 -4.90 20.24 55.74
C MET A 1 -3.71 19.92 54.82
N ALA A 2 -3.78 20.13 53.50
CA ALA A 2 -2.67 19.85 52.58
C ALA A 2 -1.34 20.58 52.89
N ASN A 3 -1.36 21.87 53.26
CA ASN A 3 -0.13 22.63 53.59
C ASN A 3 0.61 22.12 54.85
N LEU A 4 -0.10 21.55 55.82
CA LEU A 4 0.52 20.97 57.03
C LEU A 4 1.25 19.67 56.71
N GLN A 5 0.68 18.84 55.85
CA GLN A 5 1.30 17.60 55.37
C GLN A 5 2.54 17.90 54.52
N MET A 6 2.50 18.93 53.66
CA MET A 6 3.67 19.33 52.88
C MET A 6 4.81 19.89 53.74
N THR A 7 4.51 20.64 54.80
CA THR A 7 5.53 21.14 55.71
C THR A 7 6.27 19.98 56.40
N GLY A 8 5.55 18.95 56.83
CA GLY A 8 6.14 17.74 57.41
C GLY A 8 6.98 16.91 56.43
N ILE A 9 6.59 16.85 55.15
CA ILE A 9 7.40 16.20 54.09
C ILE A 9 8.71 16.98 53.90
N LEU A 10 8.63 18.30 53.76
CA LEU A 10 9.79 19.17 53.53
C LEU A 10 10.79 19.15 54.70
N GLU A 11 10.33 19.07 55.95
CA GLU A 11 11.21 18.91 57.11
C GLU A 11 11.96 17.57 57.07
N LYS A 12 11.25 16.46 56.79
CA LYS A 12 11.85 15.11 56.69
C LYS A 12 12.86 15.00 55.54
N MET A 13 12.67 15.75 54.45
CA MET A 13 13.63 15.84 53.35
C MET A 13 15.00 16.39 53.76
N THR A 14 15.08 17.13 54.87
CA THR A 14 16.35 17.64 55.43
C THR A 14 16.86 16.83 56.64
N GLY A 15 16.23 15.68 56.92
CA GLY A 15 16.59 14.81 58.03
C GLY A 15 17.99 14.18 57.88
N LYS A 16 18.62 13.82 58.99
CA LYS A 16 19.95 13.18 58.99
C LYS A 16 19.96 11.77 58.39
N ASP A 17 18.83 11.09 58.49
CA ASP A 17 18.66 9.70 58.06
C ASP A 17 18.28 9.61 56.57
N LYS A 18 18.98 8.75 55.84
CA LYS A 18 18.83 8.56 54.40
C LYS A 18 17.44 8.06 54.03
N ASP A 19 16.90 7.08 54.75
CA ASP A 19 15.62 6.44 54.40
C ASP A 19 14.47 7.42 54.60
N TYR A 20 14.55 8.25 55.64
CA TYR A 20 13.59 9.34 55.83
C TYR A 20 13.64 10.37 54.70
N ARG A 21 14.84 10.75 54.23
CA ARG A 21 14.96 11.64 53.07
C ARG A 21 14.42 11.00 51.79
N TYR A 22 14.74 9.74 51.53
CA TYR A 22 14.25 9.01 50.36
C TYR A 22 12.71 8.90 50.36
N MET A 23 12.12 8.42 51.47
CA MET A 23 10.67 8.29 51.62
C MET A 23 9.97 9.65 51.46
N ALA A 24 10.48 10.70 52.12
CA ALA A 24 9.88 12.03 52.02
C ALA A 24 9.93 12.59 50.58
N THR A 25 11.00 12.31 49.84
CA THR A 25 11.15 12.74 48.44
C THR A 25 10.23 11.94 47.51
N SER A 26 10.03 10.66 47.81
CA SER A 26 9.04 9.81 47.10
C SER A 26 7.61 10.27 47.35
N ASP A 27 7.29 10.62 48.59
CA ASP A 27 5.98 11.17 48.97
C ASP A 27 5.73 12.50 48.26
N LEU A 28 6.74 13.38 48.21
CA LEU A 28 6.66 14.63 47.46
C LEU A 28 6.41 14.39 45.96
N LEU A 29 7.10 13.43 45.34
CA LEU A 29 6.89 13.10 43.93
C LEU A 29 5.44 12.68 43.67
N ASN A 30 4.87 11.84 44.53
CA ASN A 30 3.49 11.40 44.43
C ASN A 30 2.50 12.56 44.60
N GLU A 31 2.77 13.53 45.48
CA GLU A 31 1.95 14.72 45.64
C GLU A 31 2.02 15.66 44.42
N LEU A 32 3.22 15.89 43.87
CA LEU A 32 3.42 16.75 42.69
C LEU A 32 2.71 16.20 41.43
N ASN A 33 2.56 14.88 41.34
CA ASN A 33 1.86 14.22 40.23
C ASN A 33 0.33 14.33 40.31
N LYS A 34 -0.25 14.81 41.41
CA LYS A 34 -1.71 14.99 41.51
C LYS A 34 -2.17 16.19 40.69
N GLU A 35 -3.21 16.01 39.89
CA GLU A 35 -3.76 17.09 39.02
C GLU A 35 -4.19 18.33 39.81
N GLY A 36 -4.74 18.14 41.02
CA GLY A 36 -5.22 19.20 41.90
C GLY A 36 -4.15 19.92 42.74
N PHE A 37 -2.87 19.57 42.62
CA PHE A 37 -1.80 20.24 43.38
C PHE A 37 -1.63 21.70 42.95
N LYS A 38 -1.64 22.61 43.92
CA LYS A 38 -1.35 24.05 43.75
C LYS A 38 -0.40 24.49 44.86
N ALA A 39 0.73 25.08 44.48
CA ALA A 39 1.62 25.74 45.42
C ALA A 39 1.29 27.24 45.48
N ASP A 40 1.37 27.82 46.67
CA ASP A 40 1.40 29.27 46.82
C ASP A 40 2.84 29.79 46.63
N SER A 41 3.00 31.10 46.48
CA SER A 41 4.32 31.70 46.19
C SER A 41 5.38 31.31 47.22
N ASP A 42 5.02 31.21 48.52
CA ASP A 42 5.95 30.86 49.60
C ASP A 42 6.35 29.38 49.56
N LEU A 43 5.40 28.49 49.29
CA LEU A 43 5.64 27.06 49.14
C LEU A 43 6.47 26.77 47.89
N GLU A 44 6.27 27.49 46.77
CA GLU A 44 7.10 27.38 45.58
C GLU A 44 8.58 27.66 45.87
N ILE A 45 8.88 28.71 46.66
CA ILE A 45 10.26 29.05 47.06
C ILE A 45 10.88 27.90 47.85
N LYS A 46 10.14 27.40 48.84
CA LYS A 46 10.62 26.33 49.74
C LYS A 46 10.82 25.03 48.99
N LEU A 47 9.85 24.60 48.18
CA LEU A 47 9.94 23.40 47.35
C LEU A 47 11.15 23.44 46.42
N SER A 48 11.31 24.54 45.70
CA SER A 48 12.39 24.70 44.73
C SER A 48 13.76 24.66 45.41
N ASN A 49 13.93 25.37 46.53
CA ASN A 49 15.21 25.39 47.25
C ASN A 49 15.55 24.04 47.89
N ILE A 50 14.57 23.34 48.49
CA ILE A 50 14.80 22.05 49.14
C ILE A 50 15.11 20.96 48.11
N ILE A 51 14.40 20.95 46.97
CA ILE A 51 14.71 20.01 45.88
C ILE A 51 16.11 20.29 45.32
N LEU A 52 16.46 21.56 45.06
CA LEU A 52 17.80 21.92 44.58
C LEU A 52 18.92 21.59 45.58
N GLN A 53 18.63 21.60 46.88
CA GLN A 53 19.55 21.17 47.93
C GLN A 53 19.70 19.65 47.95
N GLN A 54 18.61 18.90 47.76
CA GLN A 54 18.65 17.44 47.70
C GLN A 54 19.35 16.87 46.48
N LEU A 55 19.50 17.66 45.41
CA LEU A 55 20.39 17.28 44.30
C LEU A 55 21.85 17.10 44.76
N ASP A 56 22.25 17.78 45.85
CA ASP A 56 23.59 17.64 46.43
C ASP A 56 23.65 16.56 47.53
N ASP A 57 22.62 15.70 47.66
CA ASP A 57 22.62 14.64 48.68
C ASP A 57 23.79 13.67 48.45
N VAL A 58 24.38 13.21 49.56
CA VAL A 58 25.47 12.23 49.56
C VAL A 58 24.98 10.87 49.03
N ALA A 59 23.68 10.59 49.18
CA ALA A 59 23.06 9.36 48.70
C ALA A 59 22.49 9.56 47.28
N GLY A 60 23.09 8.85 46.30
CA GLY A 60 22.73 8.97 44.88
C GLY A 60 21.28 8.60 44.52
N ASP A 61 20.64 7.75 45.33
CA ASP A 61 19.23 7.39 45.19
C ASP A 61 18.28 8.52 45.60
N VAL A 62 18.65 9.32 46.61
CA VAL A 62 17.89 10.52 47.01
C VAL A 62 18.03 11.61 45.97
N SER A 63 19.25 11.90 45.49
CA SER A 63 19.47 12.92 44.46
C SER A 63 18.85 12.52 43.11
N GLY A 64 18.91 11.24 42.74
CA GLY A 64 18.21 10.71 41.57
C GLY A 64 16.68 10.84 41.65
N LEU A 65 16.10 10.70 42.85
CA LEU A 65 14.66 10.91 43.07
C LEU A 65 14.30 12.41 43.07
N ALA A 66 15.17 13.28 43.59
CA ALA A 66 15.01 14.72 43.52
C ALA A 66 14.98 15.23 42.06
N VAL A 67 15.79 14.67 41.16
CA VAL A 67 15.72 14.94 39.71
C VAL A 67 14.33 14.58 39.16
N LYS A 68 13.77 13.42 39.53
CA LYS A 68 12.42 13.01 39.09
C LYS A 68 11.33 13.97 39.58
N CYS A 69 11.50 14.61 40.73
CA CYS A 69 10.57 15.62 41.24
C CYS A 69 10.60 16.92 40.43
N LEU A 70 11.70 17.26 39.75
CA LEU A 70 11.78 18.48 38.93
C LEU A 70 10.78 18.46 37.77
N ALA A 71 10.56 17.29 37.14
CA ALA A 71 9.71 17.19 35.98
C ALA A 71 8.25 17.65 36.23
N PRO A 72 7.53 17.13 37.25
CA PRO A 72 6.21 17.64 37.58
C PRO A 72 6.25 19.04 38.22
N LEU A 73 7.34 19.40 38.93
CA LEU A 73 7.46 20.71 39.57
C LEU A 73 7.47 21.87 38.54
N VAL A 74 8.22 21.74 37.45
CA VAL A 74 8.34 22.78 36.41
C VAL A 74 6.97 23.17 35.82
N LYS A 75 6.03 22.21 35.76
CA LYS A 75 4.66 22.44 35.26
C LYS A 75 3.74 23.11 36.28
N LYS A 76 4.16 23.21 37.55
CA LYS A 76 3.31 23.58 38.70
C LYS A 76 3.77 24.84 39.42
N VAL A 77 4.94 25.40 39.09
CA VAL A 77 5.49 26.63 39.68
C VAL A 77 5.49 27.78 38.67
N GLY A 78 5.54 29.04 39.15
CA GLY A 78 5.56 30.21 38.29
C GLY A 78 6.80 30.35 37.39
N GLU A 79 6.66 30.99 36.23
CA GLU A 79 7.76 31.22 35.27
C GLU A 79 9.05 31.81 35.89
N PRO A 80 8.99 32.82 36.78
CA PRO A 80 10.20 33.39 37.40
C PRO A 80 10.97 32.37 38.23
N ARG A 81 10.27 31.42 38.85
CA ARG A 81 10.86 30.39 39.70
C ARG A 81 11.63 29.37 38.86
N VAL A 82 11.07 28.96 37.72
CA VAL A 82 11.75 28.07 36.78
C VAL A 82 13.04 28.71 36.25
N VAL A 83 13.02 30.00 35.91
CA VAL A 83 14.21 30.74 35.48
C VAL A 83 15.28 30.78 36.58
N GLU A 84 14.88 31.06 37.83
CA GLU A 84 15.80 31.05 38.97
C GLU A 84 16.43 29.67 39.20
N MET A 85 15.63 28.60 39.14
CA MET A 85 16.13 27.22 39.28
C MET A 85 17.12 26.86 38.18
N THR A 86 16.80 27.22 36.94
CA THR A 86 17.68 27.02 35.78
C THR A 86 19.02 27.72 35.98
N ASN A 87 19.00 28.98 36.44
CA ASN A 87 20.22 29.76 36.69
C ASN A 87 21.09 29.15 37.79
N LYS A 88 20.49 28.73 38.91
CA LYS A 88 21.23 28.07 40.00
C LYS A 88 21.89 26.76 39.54
N LEU A 89 21.18 25.96 38.74
CA LEU A 89 21.73 24.72 38.20
C LEU A 89 22.85 24.97 37.19
N CYS A 90 22.70 25.98 36.33
CA CYS A 90 23.76 26.39 35.39
C CYS A 90 25.00 26.92 36.12
N GLU A 91 24.83 27.69 37.19
CA GLU A 91 25.94 28.14 38.03
C GLU A 91 26.65 26.96 38.73
N LYS A 92 25.89 25.99 39.25
CA LYS A 92 26.43 24.74 39.80
C LYS A 92 27.20 23.93 38.75
N LEU A 93 26.72 23.91 37.50
CA LEU A 93 27.41 23.24 36.41
C LEU A 93 28.78 23.88 36.13
N LEU A 94 28.82 25.20 36.04
CA LEU A 94 30.02 25.97 35.64
C LEU A 94 31.05 26.12 36.75
N ASN A 95 30.60 26.33 38.00
CA ASN A 95 31.47 26.69 39.13
C ASN A 95 31.39 25.71 40.31
N GLY A 96 30.54 24.67 40.24
CA GLY A 96 30.35 23.71 41.31
C GLY A 96 31.42 22.61 41.37
N LYS A 97 31.31 21.77 42.42
CA LYS A 97 32.18 20.61 42.64
C LYS A 97 31.91 19.52 41.59
N ASP A 98 32.96 18.82 41.17
CA ASP A 98 32.88 17.78 40.13
C ASP A 98 31.82 16.70 40.44
N GLN A 99 31.73 16.25 41.69
CA GLN A 99 30.77 15.21 42.12
C GLN A 99 29.29 15.56 41.93
N HIS A 100 28.94 16.86 41.83
CA HIS A 100 27.54 17.31 41.68
C HIS A 100 27.24 17.82 40.26
N ARG A 101 28.24 17.84 39.36
CA ARG A 101 28.10 18.39 38.00
C ARG A 101 27.18 17.54 37.13
N ASP A 102 27.33 16.21 37.18
CA ASP A 102 26.51 15.28 36.40
C ASP A 102 25.03 15.36 36.79
N ILE A 103 24.75 15.40 38.09
CA ILE A 103 23.37 15.57 38.59
C ILE A 103 22.80 16.94 38.19
N ALA A 104 23.60 18.02 38.26
CA ALA A 104 23.17 19.33 37.83
C ALA A 104 22.85 19.37 36.32
N SER A 105 23.63 18.68 35.50
CA SER A 105 23.39 18.51 34.05
C SER A 105 22.08 17.77 33.78
N ILE A 106 21.87 16.61 34.42
CA ILE A 106 20.63 15.82 34.28
C ILE A 106 19.41 16.63 34.75
N ALA A 107 19.52 17.34 35.88
CA ALA A 107 18.48 18.20 36.41
C ALA A 107 18.14 19.32 35.42
N LEU A 108 19.14 19.97 34.82
CA LEU A 108 18.92 21.05 33.86
C LEU A 108 18.24 20.55 32.58
N LYS A 109 18.66 19.41 32.04
CA LYS A 109 18.00 18.75 30.90
C LYS A 109 16.56 18.37 31.20
N THR A 110 16.28 17.89 32.41
CA THR A 110 14.92 17.59 32.87
C THR A 110 14.05 18.85 32.92
N ILE A 111 14.59 19.99 33.36
CA ILE A 111 13.83 21.25 33.31
C ILE A 111 13.55 21.65 31.85
N ILE A 112 14.56 21.58 30.98
CA ILE A 112 14.44 21.91 29.55
C ILE A 112 13.40 21.02 28.87
N SER A 113 13.34 19.72 29.17
CA SER A 113 12.38 18.78 28.59
C SER A 113 10.93 19.10 28.95
N GLU A 114 10.67 19.69 30.11
CA GLU A 114 9.32 19.98 30.60
C GLU A 114 8.79 21.38 30.30
N ILE A 115 9.62 22.32 29.83
CA ILE A 115 9.15 23.65 29.40
C ILE A 115 8.22 23.52 28.19
N SER A 116 6.97 23.97 28.33
CA SER A 116 5.95 23.88 27.27
C SER A 116 5.50 25.23 26.70
N THR A 117 5.74 26.35 27.39
CA THR A 117 5.30 27.68 26.95
C THR A 117 6.41 28.47 26.24
N PRO A 118 6.14 29.12 25.09
CA PRO A 118 7.14 29.92 24.37
C PRO A 118 7.69 31.11 25.16
N SER A 119 6.86 31.73 26.02
CA SER A 119 7.24 32.84 26.91
C SER A 119 8.29 32.44 27.93
N LEU A 120 8.07 31.30 28.60
CA LEU A 120 9.01 30.73 29.55
C LEU A 120 10.29 30.29 28.85
N ALA A 121 10.17 29.65 27.68
CA ALA A 121 11.33 29.24 26.88
C ALA A 121 12.21 30.46 26.54
N GLN A 122 11.65 31.55 26.03
CA GLN A 122 12.40 32.78 25.76
C GLN A 122 13.08 33.34 27.02
N SER A 123 12.37 33.39 28.14
CA SER A 123 12.90 33.91 29.41
C SER A 123 14.08 33.07 29.93
N VAL A 124 13.99 31.74 29.82
CA VAL A 124 15.07 30.82 30.16
C VAL A 124 16.25 30.97 29.20
N LEU A 125 16.00 31.06 27.89
CA LEU A 125 17.04 31.18 26.86
C LEU A 125 17.88 32.45 27.00
N ILE A 126 17.26 33.59 27.29
CA ILE A 126 17.95 34.88 27.51
C ILE A 126 19.03 34.75 28.60
N SER A 127 18.76 33.96 29.63
CA SER A 127 19.69 33.76 30.75
C SER A 127 20.68 32.61 30.52
N LEU A 128 20.20 31.50 29.96
CA LEU A 128 20.96 30.25 29.83
C LEU A 128 21.95 30.29 28.67
N SER A 129 21.54 30.81 27.51
CA SER A 129 22.36 30.83 26.28
C SER A 129 23.73 31.50 26.49
N PRO A 130 23.83 32.72 27.06
CA PRO A 130 25.11 33.36 27.31
C PRO A 130 26.02 32.59 28.27
N GLN A 131 25.42 31.91 29.27
CA GLN A 131 26.17 31.13 30.26
C GLN A 131 26.75 29.86 29.66
N LEU A 132 25.98 29.15 28.83
CA LEU A 132 26.46 27.96 28.11
C LEU A 132 27.56 28.35 27.11
N ILE A 133 27.40 29.44 26.36
CA ILE A 133 28.46 29.96 25.47
C ILE A 133 29.72 30.26 26.25
N ARG A 134 29.61 30.89 27.44
CA ARG A 134 30.76 31.16 28.32
C ARG A 134 31.45 29.88 28.78
N GLY A 135 30.69 28.84 29.11
CA GLY A 135 31.23 27.52 29.48
C GLY A 135 31.97 26.82 28.33
N ILE A 136 31.55 27.07 27.09
CA ILE A 136 32.15 26.49 25.88
C ILE A 136 33.42 27.23 25.45
N THR A 137 33.38 28.57 25.41
CA THR A 137 34.45 29.42 24.84
C THR A 137 35.42 29.98 25.88
N GLY A 138 35.08 29.95 27.17
CA GLY A 138 35.90 30.54 28.23
C GLY A 138 37.29 29.92 28.34
N GLY A 139 38.33 30.76 28.39
CA GLY A 139 39.71 30.29 28.59
C GLY A 139 39.90 29.65 29.97
N GLY A 140 40.50 28.45 30.02
CA GLY A 140 40.77 27.72 31.26
C GLY A 140 39.63 26.83 31.78
N THR A 141 38.52 26.69 31.05
CA THR A 141 37.46 25.71 31.38
C THR A 141 37.91 24.27 31.15
N SER A 142 37.51 23.36 32.06
CA SER A 142 37.80 21.93 31.92
C SER A 142 37.06 21.31 30.73
N THR A 143 37.59 20.22 30.20
CA THR A 143 36.98 19.48 29.09
C THR A 143 35.60 18.93 29.43
N GLU A 144 35.40 18.56 30.69
CA GLU A 144 34.12 18.08 31.23
C GLU A 144 33.05 19.17 31.17
N ILE A 145 33.36 20.38 31.66
CA ILE A 145 32.42 21.52 31.62
C ILE A 145 32.02 21.82 30.17
N LYS A 146 32.99 21.82 29.25
CA LYS A 146 32.70 22.01 27.82
C LYS A 146 31.77 20.93 27.28
N CYS A 147 32.02 19.66 27.62
CA CYS A 147 31.18 18.55 27.16
C CYS A 147 29.76 18.64 27.69
N GLU A 148 29.56 18.98 28.97
CA GLU A 148 28.23 19.15 29.56
C GLU A 148 27.50 20.36 28.99
N CYS A 149 28.18 21.51 28.82
CA CYS A 149 27.57 22.68 28.20
C CYS A 149 27.14 22.41 26.75
N LEU A 150 27.95 21.68 25.97
CA LEU A 150 27.59 21.26 24.61
C LEU A 150 26.38 20.32 24.62
N ASP A 151 26.33 19.35 25.52
CA ASP A 151 25.22 18.40 25.60
C ASP A 151 23.89 19.08 25.91
N ILE A 152 23.89 19.97 26.90
CA ILE A 152 22.72 20.76 27.30
C ILE A 152 22.32 21.70 26.16
N LEU A 153 23.30 22.35 25.51
CA LEU A 153 23.04 23.21 24.36
C LEU A 153 22.44 22.42 23.20
N CYS A 154 22.86 21.17 22.97
CA CYS A 154 22.27 20.30 21.95
C CYS A 154 20.77 20.06 22.20
N ASP A 155 20.39 19.74 23.45
CA ASP A 155 18.99 19.54 23.84
C ASP A 155 18.17 20.84 23.71
N VAL A 156 18.76 21.98 24.11
CA VAL A 156 18.16 23.31 23.95
C VAL A 156 17.93 23.64 22.48
N LEU A 157 18.91 23.41 21.61
CA LEU A 157 18.82 23.69 20.18
C LEU A 157 17.78 22.79 19.49
N HIS A 158 17.76 21.50 19.84
CA HIS A 158 16.79 20.57 19.30
C HIS A 158 15.35 20.99 19.61
N LYS A 159 15.10 21.52 20.82
CA LYS A 159 13.75 21.92 21.25
C LYS A 159 13.38 23.37 20.91
N PHE A 160 14.34 24.29 20.99
CA PHE A 160 14.09 25.73 20.95
C PHE A 160 14.91 26.50 19.90
N GLY A 161 15.66 25.83 19.02
CA GLY A 161 16.55 26.49 18.05
C GLY A 161 15.88 27.61 17.22
N ASN A 162 14.61 27.44 16.84
CA ASN A 162 13.84 28.44 16.10
C ASN A 162 13.59 29.75 16.89
N LEU A 163 13.56 29.70 18.22
CA LEU A 163 13.36 30.88 19.08
C LEU A 163 14.65 31.70 19.27
N MET A 164 15.81 31.14 18.87
CA MET A 164 17.13 31.72 19.09
C MET A 164 17.70 32.45 17.87
N ALA A 165 16.86 32.87 16.92
CA ALA A 165 17.30 33.44 15.64
C ALA A 165 18.27 34.63 15.78
N THR A 166 18.12 35.45 16.82
CA THR A 166 19.02 36.58 17.11
C THR A 166 20.41 36.16 17.57
N ASP A 167 20.52 34.97 18.16
CA ASP A 167 21.75 34.45 18.76
C ASP A 167 22.47 33.46 17.82
N HIS A 168 21.84 33.07 16.70
CA HIS A 168 22.37 32.05 15.77
C HIS A 168 23.79 32.35 15.32
N GLU A 169 24.11 33.58 14.94
CA GLU A 169 25.46 33.95 14.50
C GLU A 169 26.50 33.82 15.62
N ILE A 170 26.13 34.21 16.85
CA ILE A 170 27.00 34.13 18.03
C ILE A 170 27.24 32.65 18.41
N LEU A 171 26.17 31.86 18.45
CA LEU A 171 26.22 30.42 18.74
C LEU A 171 27.05 29.68 17.71
N LEU A 172 26.82 29.97 16.43
CA LEU A 172 27.54 29.34 15.33
C LEU A 172 29.04 29.64 15.41
N ASN A 173 29.43 30.90 15.63
CA ASN A 173 30.84 31.27 15.80
C ASN A 173 31.47 30.58 17.02
N ALA A 174 30.75 30.49 18.14
CA ALA A 174 31.21 29.78 19.33
C ALA A 174 31.42 28.28 19.05
N LEU A 175 30.48 27.62 18.37
CA LEU A 175 30.57 26.20 18.05
C LEU A 175 31.66 25.91 17.00
N LEU A 176 31.74 26.68 15.92
CA LEU A 176 32.76 26.53 14.88
C LEU A 176 34.18 26.62 15.47
N SER A 177 34.40 27.49 16.46
CA SER A 177 35.70 27.58 17.15
C SER A 177 36.10 26.29 17.87
N GLN A 178 35.14 25.46 18.31
CA GLN A 178 35.40 24.22 19.04
C GLN A 178 35.65 23.01 18.11
N LEU A 179 35.34 23.09 16.82
CA LEU A 179 35.65 22.03 15.85
C LEU A 179 37.17 21.78 15.73
N ASN A 180 37.97 22.81 16.01
CA ASN A 180 39.44 22.74 16.01
C ASN A 180 40.03 22.39 17.39
N SER A 181 39.21 21.98 18.36
CA SER A 181 39.69 21.55 19.69
C SER A 181 40.57 20.30 19.59
N ASN A 182 41.63 20.23 20.39
CA ASN A 182 42.48 19.03 20.47
C ASN A 182 41.74 17.81 21.04
N GLN A 183 40.62 18.00 21.74
CA GLN A 183 39.89 16.92 22.43
C GLN A 183 38.76 16.35 21.57
N ALA A 184 38.81 15.06 21.25
CA ALA A 184 37.85 14.40 20.36
C ALA A 184 36.40 14.39 20.91
N SER A 185 36.22 14.25 22.23
CA SER A 185 34.91 14.28 22.88
C SER A 185 34.19 15.62 22.68
N VAL A 186 34.93 16.74 22.82
CA VAL A 186 34.42 18.09 22.57
C VAL A 186 34.03 18.23 21.10
N ARG A 187 34.91 17.83 20.17
CA ARG A 187 34.64 17.87 18.72
C ARG A 187 33.36 17.13 18.34
N LYS A 188 33.20 15.88 18.80
CA LYS A 188 32.01 15.05 18.51
C LYS A 188 30.71 15.68 19.04
N LYS A 189 30.71 16.22 20.26
CA LYS A 189 29.54 16.93 20.81
C LYS A 189 29.24 18.22 20.06
N THR A 190 30.27 18.98 19.67
CA THR A 190 30.11 20.17 18.83
C THR A 190 29.45 19.84 17.48
N VAL A 191 29.83 18.73 16.82
CA VAL A 191 29.18 18.29 15.57
C VAL A 191 27.68 18.09 15.77
N SER A 192 27.28 17.41 16.85
CA SER A 192 25.86 17.23 17.20
C SER A 192 25.14 18.56 17.46
N CYS A 193 25.77 19.49 18.18
CA CYS A 193 25.19 20.82 18.41
C CYS A 193 24.98 21.62 17.12
N ILE A 194 26.00 21.66 16.24
CA ILE A 194 25.89 22.39 14.97
C ILE A 194 24.82 21.74 14.10
N ALA A 195 24.73 20.41 14.04
CA ALA A 195 23.68 19.71 13.32
C ALA A 195 22.29 20.10 13.83
N SER A 196 22.08 20.10 15.16
CA SER A 196 20.83 20.54 15.79
C SER A 196 20.52 22.03 15.58
N LEU A 197 21.54 22.90 15.54
CA LEU A 197 21.37 24.32 15.21
C LEU A 197 20.96 24.49 13.73
N SER A 198 21.58 23.72 12.84
CA SER A 198 21.48 23.87 11.38
C SER A 198 20.06 23.69 10.84
N SER A 199 19.23 22.85 11.49
CA SER A 199 17.82 22.74 11.15
C SER A 199 17.02 24.04 11.31
N SER A 200 17.52 24.98 12.12
CA SER A 200 16.90 26.28 12.39
C SER A 200 17.63 27.48 11.75
N LEU A 201 18.83 27.28 11.19
CA LEU A 201 19.60 28.37 10.57
C LEU A 201 18.91 28.92 9.32
N SER A 202 19.16 30.20 9.00
CA SER A 202 18.86 30.76 7.68
C SER A 202 19.77 30.16 6.60
N ASP A 203 19.35 30.22 5.33
CA ASP A 203 20.16 29.69 4.23
C ASP A 203 21.52 30.40 4.11
N ASP A 204 21.58 31.71 4.39
CA ASP A 204 22.84 32.47 4.40
C ASP A 204 23.82 31.97 5.47
N LEU A 205 23.33 31.71 6.69
CA LEU A 205 24.16 31.21 7.79
C LEU A 205 24.55 29.74 7.56
N LEU A 206 23.66 28.93 7.01
CA LEU A 206 23.95 27.55 6.62
C LEU A 206 25.03 27.51 5.51
N ALA A 207 24.93 28.38 4.51
CA ALA A 207 25.93 28.51 3.46
C ALA A 207 27.29 28.93 4.04
N LYS A 208 27.32 29.96 4.90
CA LYS A 208 28.55 30.37 5.61
C LYS A 208 29.17 29.22 6.42
N THR A 209 28.34 28.46 7.15
CA THR A 209 28.78 27.29 7.91
C THR A 209 29.41 26.24 7.01
N THR A 210 28.73 25.90 5.91
CA THR A 210 29.16 24.87 4.98
C THR A 210 30.47 25.26 4.29
N ILE A 211 30.57 26.51 3.81
CA ILE A 211 31.79 27.05 3.22
C ILE A 211 32.96 26.98 4.21
N GLU A 212 32.74 27.36 5.47
CA GLU A 212 33.79 27.32 6.49
C GLU A 212 34.25 25.89 6.83
N VAL A 213 33.33 24.94 6.95
CA VAL A 213 33.65 23.53 7.18
C VAL A 213 34.40 22.92 5.98
N VAL A 214 33.95 23.20 4.75
CA VAL A 214 34.63 22.74 3.52
C VAL A 214 36.02 23.36 3.39
N ARG A 215 36.17 24.65 3.73
CA ARG A 215 37.47 25.34 3.76
C ARG A 215 38.42 24.70 4.77
N ASN A 216 37.93 24.30 5.95
CA ASN A 216 38.74 23.61 6.95
C ASN A 216 39.21 22.24 6.45
N VAL A 217 38.38 21.52 5.69
CA VAL A 217 38.74 20.27 5.01
C VAL A 217 39.78 20.48 3.90
N GLY A 218 39.70 21.57 3.13
CA GLY A 218 40.63 21.86 2.02
C GLY A 218 41.98 22.48 2.41
N SER A 219 42.21 22.78 3.69
CA SER A 219 43.40 23.51 4.15
C SER A 219 44.65 22.62 4.23
N LYS A 220 45.74 23.03 3.55
CA LYS A 220 47.02 22.28 3.54
C LYS A 220 47.68 22.34 4.93
N GLY A 221 48.03 21.17 5.49
CA GLY A 221 48.75 21.04 6.77
C GLY A 221 47.88 20.79 8.00
N THR A 222 46.58 20.57 7.84
CA THR A 222 45.66 20.23 8.93
C THR A 222 45.83 18.77 9.37
N LYS A 223 45.75 18.51 10.68
CA LYS A 223 45.87 17.15 11.25
C LYS A 223 44.73 16.24 10.75
N SER A 224 45.02 14.97 10.40
CA SER A 224 44.01 13.98 9.95
C SER A 224 42.76 13.93 10.81
N GLU A 225 42.91 13.92 12.15
CA GLU A 225 41.77 13.87 13.07
C GLU A 225 40.79 15.05 12.92
N LEU A 226 41.30 16.24 12.59
CA LEU A 226 40.49 17.43 12.37
C LEU A 226 39.79 17.34 11.01
N ILE A 227 40.46 16.80 9.99
CA ILE A 227 39.84 16.54 8.68
C ILE A 227 38.67 15.56 8.85
N ARG A 228 38.90 14.43 9.54
CA ARG A 228 37.85 13.45 9.88
C ARG A 228 36.64 14.09 10.57
N THR A 229 36.89 14.92 11.58
CA THR A 229 35.82 15.64 12.30
C THR A 229 35.01 16.54 11.37
N ASN A 230 35.67 17.30 10.48
CA ASN A 230 34.96 18.18 9.56
C ASN A 230 34.18 17.41 8.47
N ILE A 231 34.65 16.24 8.04
CA ILE A 231 33.86 15.35 7.16
C ILE A 231 32.62 14.80 7.89
N GLN A 232 32.77 14.38 9.14
CA GLN A 232 31.62 14.00 9.97
C GLN A 232 30.62 15.16 10.14
N MET A 233 31.12 16.40 10.26
CA MET A 233 30.29 17.61 10.29
C MET A 233 29.51 17.78 8.99
N ILE A 234 30.14 17.61 7.83
CA ILE A 234 29.47 17.66 6.51
C ILE A 234 28.35 16.61 6.43
N GLY A 235 28.62 15.36 6.80
CA GLY A 235 27.59 14.31 6.83
C GLY A 235 26.47 14.61 7.83
N ALA A 236 26.78 15.17 9.00
CA ALA A 236 25.80 15.57 10.01
C ALA A 236 24.93 16.75 9.55
N LEU A 237 25.50 17.73 8.86
CA LEU A 237 24.77 18.84 8.23
C LEU A 237 23.75 18.29 7.23
N SER A 238 24.16 17.42 6.31
CA SER A 238 23.25 16.80 5.35
C SER A 238 22.10 16.05 6.03
N ARG A 239 22.39 15.25 7.07
CA ARG A 239 21.34 14.54 7.83
C ARG A 239 20.36 15.49 8.53
N ALA A 240 20.84 16.63 9.02
CA ALA A 240 20.02 17.58 9.77
C ALA A 240 19.19 18.52 8.87
N VAL A 241 19.77 19.01 7.78
CA VAL A 241 19.11 20.01 6.90
C VAL A 241 18.45 19.39 5.67
N GLY A 242 18.77 18.14 5.36
CA GLY A 242 18.20 17.39 4.25
C GLY A 242 18.47 18.06 2.91
N TYR A 243 17.41 18.31 2.14
CA TYR A 243 17.47 18.91 0.81
C TYR A 243 18.16 20.28 0.76
N ARG A 244 18.14 21.06 1.85
CA ARG A 244 18.78 22.39 1.91
C ARG A 244 20.31 22.31 1.73
N PHE A 245 20.90 21.12 1.89
CA PHE A 245 22.30 20.87 1.60
C PHE A 245 22.61 20.72 0.10
N GLY A 246 21.60 20.46 -0.73
CA GLY A 246 21.73 20.19 -2.18
C GLY A 246 22.60 21.18 -2.96
N PRO A 247 22.44 22.51 -2.79
CA PRO A 247 23.26 23.51 -3.48
C PRO A 247 24.77 23.43 -3.16
N HIS A 248 25.15 22.80 -2.04
CA HIS A 248 26.55 22.67 -1.61
C HIS A 248 27.21 21.36 -2.06
N LEU A 249 26.47 20.48 -2.76
CA LEU A 249 27.02 19.20 -3.23
C LEU A 249 28.16 19.37 -4.25
N GLY A 250 28.10 20.41 -5.09
CA GLY A 250 29.14 20.68 -6.10
C GLY A 250 30.53 20.91 -5.50
N ASP A 251 30.60 21.53 -4.32
CA ASP A 251 31.87 21.82 -3.63
C ASP A 251 32.29 20.70 -2.67
N THR A 252 31.37 19.80 -2.29
CA THR A 252 31.62 18.78 -1.26
C THR A 252 31.85 17.39 -1.83
N VAL A 253 31.06 16.95 -2.80
CA VAL A 253 31.16 15.59 -3.38
C VAL A 253 32.55 15.32 -3.97
N PRO A 254 33.13 16.19 -4.82
CA PRO A 254 34.47 15.95 -5.37
C PRO A 254 35.55 15.87 -4.30
N VAL A 255 35.42 16.67 -3.23
CA VAL A 255 36.35 16.68 -2.10
C VAL A 255 36.29 15.36 -1.34
N LEU A 256 35.09 14.85 -1.05
CA LEU A 256 34.91 13.56 -0.37
C LEU A 256 35.40 12.38 -1.21
N ILE A 257 35.13 12.37 -2.52
CA ILE A 257 35.65 11.34 -3.44
C ILE A 257 37.20 11.37 -3.45
N ASN A 258 37.79 12.56 -3.53
CA ASN A 258 39.25 12.71 -3.47
C ASN A 258 39.82 12.22 -2.14
N TYR A 259 39.20 12.53 -0.99
CA TYR A 259 39.66 12.03 0.30
C TYR A 259 39.50 10.52 0.45
N CYS A 260 38.45 9.93 -0.13
CA CYS A 260 38.29 8.48 -0.13
C CYS A 260 39.45 7.82 -0.89
N THR A 261 39.75 8.30 -2.11
CA THR A 261 40.78 7.75 -3.01
C THR A 261 42.23 8.05 -2.60
N THR A 262 42.51 9.22 -2.03
CA THR A 262 43.88 9.66 -1.70
C THR A 262 44.27 9.42 -0.24
N ALA A 263 43.36 8.94 0.61
CA ALA A 263 43.68 8.57 1.98
C ALA A 263 44.84 7.56 2.03
N SER A 264 45.74 7.71 3.00
CA SER A 264 46.76 6.70 3.29
C SER A 264 46.11 5.40 3.77
N GLU A 265 46.77 4.27 3.58
CA GLU A 265 46.34 2.97 4.13
C GLU A 265 46.08 3.03 5.64
N ASN A 266 46.81 3.87 6.38
CA ASN A 266 46.65 4.06 7.83
C ASN A 266 45.49 5.00 8.27
N ASP A 267 44.67 5.54 7.35
CA ASP A 267 43.55 6.46 7.70
C ASP A 267 42.21 5.97 7.14
N GLU A 268 41.85 4.73 7.48
CA GLU A 268 40.63 4.06 7.01
C GLU A 268 39.34 4.74 7.52
N GLU A 269 39.39 5.34 8.72
CA GLU A 269 38.28 6.14 9.25
C GLU A 269 37.93 7.34 8.35
N LEU A 270 38.91 7.91 7.64
CA LEU A 270 38.67 9.00 6.70
C LEU A 270 37.82 8.54 5.51
N ARG A 271 38.08 7.33 5.01
CA ARG A 271 37.29 6.69 3.94
C ARG A 271 35.89 6.36 4.43
N GLU A 272 35.77 5.78 5.62
CA GLU A 272 34.49 5.45 6.26
C GLU A 272 33.58 6.68 6.35
N TYR A 273 34.08 7.79 6.93
CA TYR A 273 33.26 9.00 7.11
C TYR A 273 32.92 9.67 5.78
N SER A 274 33.79 9.57 4.77
CA SER A 274 33.50 10.07 3.43
C SER A 274 32.35 9.28 2.79
N LEU A 275 32.38 7.95 2.87
CA LEU A 275 31.31 7.08 2.37
C LEU A 275 29.98 7.30 3.12
N GLN A 276 30.01 7.47 4.45
CA GLN A 276 28.81 7.78 5.25
C GLN A 276 28.20 9.14 4.89
N ALA A 277 29.03 10.13 4.55
CA ALA A 277 28.54 11.42 4.07
C ALA A 277 27.89 11.28 2.68
N LEU A 278 28.50 10.54 1.75
CA LEU A 278 27.92 10.24 0.43
C LEU A 278 26.61 9.44 0.55
N GLU A 279 26.55 8.43 1.42
CA GLU A 279 25.32 7.70 1.76
C GLU A 279 24.21 8.66 2.20
N SER A 280 24.51 9.59 3.10
CA SER A 280 23.54 10.62 3.52
C SER A 280 23.09 11.48 2.34
N PHE A 281 23.99 11.89 1.46
CA PHE A 281 23.62 12.73 0.33
C PHE A 281 22.68 12.02 -0.65
N LEU A 282 22.91 10.72 -0.91
CA LEU A 282 22.02 9.90 -1.75
C LEU A 282 20.60 9.83 -1.19
N LEU A 283 20.48 9.64 0.14
CA LEU A 283 19.18 9.54 0.81
C LEU A 283 18.48 10.89 1.00
N ARG A 284 19.24 11.96 1.24
CA ARG A 284 18.70 13.27 1.68
C ARG A 284 18.61 14.31 0.57
N CYS A 285 19.40 14.16 -0.49
CA CYS A 285 19.47 15.09 -1.61
C CYS A 285 19.34 14.36 -2.98
N PRO A 286 18.32 13.49 -3.17
CA PRO A 286 18.24 12.65 -4.38
C PRO A 286 18.12 13.46 -5.67
N ARG A 287 17.65 14.71 -5.65
CA ARG A 287 17.62 15.53 -6.88
C ARG A 287 19.02 15.97 -7.31
N ASP A 288 19.74 16.61 -6.41
CA ASP A 288 20.96 17.36 -6.73
C ASP A 288 22.20 16.46 -6.88
N ILE A 289 22.19 15.27 -6.27
CA ILE A 289 23.30 14.32 -6.38
C ILE A 289 23.33 13.51 -7.69
N SER A 290 22.31 13.64 -8.55
CA SER A 290 22.11 12.77 -9.73
C SER A 290 23.31 12.69 -10.66
N SER A 291 24.03 13.79 -10.86
CA SER A 291 25.22 13.82 -11.73
C SER A 291 26.41 13.01 -11.19
N TYR A 292 26.45 12.73 -9.88
CA TYR A 292 27.54 12.03 -9.22
C TYR A 292 27.22 10.56 -8.92
N CYS A 293 26.01 10.09 -9.23
CA CYS A 293 25.57 8.74 -8.88
C CYS A 293 26.47 7.65 -9.49
N ASP A 294 26.92 7.82 -10.73
CA ASP A 294 27.83 6.88 -11.38
C ASP A 294 29.22 6.85 -10.73
N GLU A 295 29.77 8.02 -10.38
CA GLU A 295 31.05 8.12 -9.68
C GLU A 295 30.98 7.47 -8.29
N ILE A 296 29.90 7.73 -7.54
CA ILE A 296 29.67 7.15 -6.20
C ILE A 296 29.45 5.64 -6.29
N LEU A 297 28.74 5.16 -7.31
CA LEU A 297 28.56 3.73 -7.58
C LEU A 297 29.90 3.02 -7.74
N HIS A 298 30.75 3.50 -8.65
CA HIS A 298 32.06 2.90 -8.88
C HIS A 298 32.97 2.97 -7.65
N LEU A 299 32.96 4.10 -6.94
CA LEU A 299 33.70 4.27 -5.68
C LEU A 299 33.26 3.27 -4.61
N ALA A 300 31.95 3.10 -4.42
CA ALA A 300 31.42 2.17 -3.43
C ALA A 300 31.71 0.71 -3.81
N LEU A 301 31.71 0.35 -5.10
CA LEU A 301 32.09 -0.99 -5.56
C LEU A 301 33.58 -1.30 -5.32
N GLU A 302 34.45 -0.31 -5.52
CA GLU A 302 35.89 -0.41 -5.20
C GLU A 302 36.08 -0.67 -3.71
N TYR A 303 35.49 0.17 -2.85
CA TYR A 303 35.66 0.06 -1.40
C TYR A 303 34.90 -1.10 -0.74
N LEU A 304 33.90 -1.65 -1.41
CA LEU A 304 33.29 -2.91 -0.99
C LEU A 304 34.29 -4.08 -1.07
N SER A 305 35.24 -4.01 -2.02
CA SER A 305 36.28 -5.03 -2.25
C SER A 305 37.60 -4.69 -1.54
N TYR A 306 37.66 -3.60 -0.78
CA TYR A 306 38.89 -3.12 -0.15
C TYR A 306 39.23 -3.95 1.11
N ASP A 307 40.16 -4.89 0.96
CA ASP A 307 40.71 -5.72 2.05
C ASP A 307 42.25 -5.79 1.94
N PRO A 308 42.97 -4.70 2.28
CA PRO A 308 44.43 -4.60 2.09
C PRO A 308 45.22 -5.59 2.96
N ASN A 309 44.61 -6.08 4.04
CA ASN A 309 45.21 -7.01 4.99
C ASN A 309 45.00 -8.48 4.59
N PHE A 310 44.32 -8.73 3.46
CA PHE A 310 44.05 -10.06 2.96
C PHE A 310 44.81 -10.30 1.66
N THR A 311 45.72 -11.27 1.68
CA THR A 311 46.34 -11.81 0.48
C THR A 311 45.63 -13.10 0.13
N ASP A 312 45.07 -13.20 -1.07
CA ASP A 312 44.50 -14.42 -1.65
C ASP A 312 45.61 -15.48 -1.79
N ASN A 313 46.04 -16.08 -0.68
CA ASN A 313 46.91 -17.24 -0.70
C ASN A 313 46.03 -18.49 -0.80
N MET A 314 45.66 -18.80 -2.04
CA MET A 314 45.45 -20.15 -2.57
C MET A 314 44.56 -21.08 -1.72
N GLU A 315 43.24 -20.92 -1.81
CA GLU A 315 42.31 -22.06 -1.74
C GLU A 315 41.42 -22.02 -3.00
N GLU A 316 42.04 -22.28 -4.15
CA GLU A 316 41.31 -22.87 -5.27
C GLU A 316 40.89 -24.29 -4.88
N ASP A 317 39.58 -24.54 -4.89
CA ASP A 317 38.92 -25.82 -5.15
C ASP A 317 39.63 -27.09 -4.63
N THR A 318 39.38 -27.43 -3.37
CA THR A 318 39.24 -28.85 -2.99
C THR A 318 37.86 -29.07 -2.40
N ASP A 319 36.89 -29.27 -3.28
CA ASP A 319 35.73 -30.13 -3.00
C ASP A 319 36.29 -31.55 -2.75
N ASP A 320 36.71 -31.84 -1.52
CA ASP A 320 36.92 -33.23 -1.10
C ASP A 320 35.97 -33.55 0.05
N GLU A 321 34.97 -34.37 -0.31
CA GLU A 321 34.08 -35.06 0.61
C GLU A 321 34.92 -36.00 1.48
N ASN A 322 35.32 -35.60 2.69
CA ASN A 322 35.57 -36.56 3.76
C ASN A 322 35.29 -35.95 5.13
N HIS A 323 34.22 -36.45 5.73
CA HIS A 323 33.98 -36.42 7.16
C HIS A 323 34.96 -37.36 7.84
N GLU A 324 35.97 -36.84 8.53
CA GLU A 324 36.57 -37.54 9.67
C GLU A 324 36.70 -36.59 10.86
N GLU A 325 36.63 -37.20 12.04
CA GLU A 325 36.25 -36.67 13.33
C GLU A 325 37.35 -35.83 14.01
N GLU A 326 36.91 -35.11 15.04
CA GLU A 326 37.63 -34.56 16.20
C GLU A 326 39.13 -34.88 16.32
N GLU A 327 39.99 -33.85 16.34
CA GLU A 327 40.93 -33.56 17.44
C GLU A 327 41.68 -32.23 17.20
N GLU A 328 41.81 -31.46 18.29
CA GLU A 328 42.76 -30.39 18.60
C GLU A 328 43.41 -29.57 17.47
N ASP A 329 43.02 -28.28 17.40
CA ASP A 329 44.02 -27.22 17.25
C ASP A 329 43.54 -25.92 17.93
N GLU A 330 43.75 -25.85 19.26
CA GLU A 330 43.90 -24.59 19.98
C GLU A 330 45.17 -23.89 19.48
N SER A 331 45.17 -23.28 18.29
CA SER A 331 46.29 -22.40 17.90
C SER A 331 46.03 -21.35 16.81
N ALA A 332 44.80 -21.15 16.33
CA ALA A 332 44.49 -20.09 15.34
C ALA A 332 43.78 -18.85 15.91
N ASN A 333 43.84 -18.65 17.23
CA ASN A 333 43.05 -17.63 17.95
C ASN A 333 43.86 -16.48 18.56
N GLU A 334 45.05 -16.17 18.03
CA GLU A 334 45.80 -14.95 18.41
C GLU A 334 46.56 -14.35 17.21
N TYR A 335 45.84 -13.83 16.21
CA TYR A 335 46.29 -12.61 15.54
C TYR A 335 45.59 -11.45 16.24
N THR A 336 46.37 -10.56 16.80
CA THR A 336 45.93 -9.43 17.62
C THR A 336 45.21 -8.41 16.72
N ASP A 337 43.88 -8.49 16.73
CA ASP A 337 42.90 -7.81 15.87
C ASP A 337 42.63 -6.33 16.22
N ASP A 338 43.51 -5.69 16.99
CA ASP A 338 43.26 -4.32 17.50
C ASP A 338 43.56 -3.22 16.46
N GLU A 339 44.17 -3.54 15.32
CA GLU A 339 44.57 -2.55 14.29
C GLU A 339 43.85 -2.67 12.92
N ASP A 340 43.11 -3.75 12.61
CA ASP A 340 42.38 -3.86 11.32
C ASP A 340 41.02 -3.14 11.37
N VAL A 341 40.94 -1.95 10.77
CA VAL A 341 39.71 -1.13 10.72
C VAL A 341 39.09 -1.15 9.32
N SER A 342 39.66 -1.92 8.38
CA SER A 342 39.30 -1.94 6.95
C SER A 342 37.85 -2.37 6.73
N TRP A 343 37.34 -3.22 7.63
CA TRP A 343 35.97 -3.70 7.63
C TRP A 343 34.94 -2.58 7.76
N LYS A 344 35.25 -1.48 8.47
CA LYS A 344 34.34 -0.33 8.58
C LYS A 344 34.16 0.38 7.23
N VAL A 345 35.20 0.41 6.41
CA VAL A 345 35.15 0.97 5.04
C VAL A 345 34.26 0.12 4.16
N ARG A 346 34.46 -1.20 4.12
CA ARG A 346 33.60 -2.14 3.38
C ARG A 346 32.13 -2.05 3.81
N ARG A 347 31.90 -1.94 5.12
CA ARG A 347 30.56 -1.75 5.70
C ARG A 347 29.90 -0.46 5.22
N ALA A 348 30.62 0.66 5.26
CA ALA A 348 30.11 1.94 4.79
C ALA A 348 29.82 1.92 3.28
N ALA A 349 30.66 1.23 2.50
CA ALA A 349 30.45 1.02 1.08
C ALA A 349 29.16 0.23 0.78
N ALA A 350 28.93 -0.88 1.50
CA ALA A 350 27.68 -1.66 1.37
C ALA A 350 26.43 -0.80 1.65
N LYS A 351 26.45 -0.01 2.73
CA LYS A 351 25.35 0.90 3.07
C LYS A 351 25.15 2.02 2.04
N CYS A 352 26.25 2.54 1.48
CA CYS A 352 26.19 3.52 0.39
C CYS A 352 25.53 2.93 -0.86
N LEU A 353 25.84 1.68 -1.22
CA LEU A 353 25.16 0.95 -2.31
C LEU A 353 23.67 0.72 -2.00
N ALA A 354 23.33 0.34 -0.77
CA ALA A 354 21.93 0.20 -0.36
C ALA A 354 21.17 1.53 -0.50
N ALA A 355 21.77 2.64 -0.05
CA ALA A 355 21.21 3.98 -0.24
C ALA A 355 21.02 4.34 -1.71
N LEU A 356 21.95 3.97 -2.59
CA LEU A 356 21.83 4.18 -4.03
C LEU A 356 20.66 3.37 -4.61
N ILE A 357 20.54 2.08 -4.26
CA ILE A 357 19.45 1.19 -4.70
C ILE A 357 18.07 1.75 -4.32
N VAL A 358 17.91 2.19 -3.07
CA VAL A 358 16.65 2.75 -2.55
C VAL A 358 16.31 4.07 -3.23
N SER A 359 17.31 4.94 -3.40
CA SER A 359 17.10 6.30 -3.93
C SER A 359 16.97 6.36 -5.45
N ARG A 360 17.45 5.33 -6.18
CA ARG A 360 17.53 5.29 -7.66
C ARG A 360 16.92 4.03 -8.30
N PRO A 361 15.60 3.80 -8.19
CA PRO A 361 14.94 2.70 -8.91
C PRO A 361 15.17 2.72 -10.42
N GLU A 362 15.40 3.89 -11.03
CA GLU A 362 15.70 4.03 -12.45
C GLU A 362 17.03 3.39 -12.88
N MET A 363 17.96 3.15 -11.94
CA MET A 363 19.27 2.55 -12.22
C MET A 363 19.28 1.01 -12.09
N LEU A 364 18.16 0.36 -11.76
CA LEU A 364 18.12 -1.08 -11.42
C LEU A 364 18.78 -2.00 -12.46
N CYS A 365 18.56 -1.78 -13.76
CA CYS A 365 19.19 -2.61 -14.80
C CYS A 365 20.72 -2.55 -14.71
N LYS A 366 21.29 -1.34 -14.61
CA LYS A 366 22.73 -1.13 -14.42
C LYS A 366 23.23 -1.74 -13.10
N LEU A 367 22.45 -1.62 -12.03
CA LEU A 367 22.80 -2.21 -10.73
C LEU A 367 22.83 -3.74 -10.78
N TYR A 368 22.00 -4.38 -11.60
CA TYR A 368 22.09 -5.83 -11.84
C TYR A 368 23.34 -6.24 -12.63
N GLU A 369 23.81 -5.40 -13.55
CA GLU A 369 25.04 -5.68 -14.32
C GLU A 369 26.31 -5.47 -13.49
N GLU A 370 26.36 -4.41 -12.67
CA GLU A 370 27.59 -4.01 -11.96
C GLU A 370 27.61 -4.42 -10.47
N VAL A 371 26.49 -4.24 -9.75
CA VAL A 371 26.43 -4.41 -8.29
C VAL A 371 26.11 -5.85 -7.89
N CYS A 372 25.12 -6.47 -8.56
CA CYS A 372 24.69 -7.83 -8.23
C CYS A 372 25.85 -8.85 -8.24
N PRO A 373 26.73 -8.91 -9.27
CA PRO A 373 27.85 -9.86 -9.28
C PRO A 373 28.82 -9.63 -8.13
N LYS A 374 29.08 -8.37 -7.77
CA LYS A 374 29.97 -8.00 -6.66
C LYS A 374 29.38 -8.36 -5.31
N LEU A 375 28.08 -8.17 -5.09
CA LEU A 375 27.41 -8.61 -3.86
C LEU A 375 27.40 -10.14 -3.72
N ILE A 376 27.23 -10.87 -4.83
CA ILE A 376 27.28 -12.34 -4.85
C ILE A 376 28.67 -12.84 -4.47
N ASP A 377 29.72 -12.22 -5.01
CA ASP A 377 31.11 -12.56 -4.70
C ASP A 377 31.46 -12.26 -3.24
N ARG A 378 31.04 -11.09 -2.74
CA ARG A 378 31.27 -10.64 -1.36
C ARG A 378 30.39 -11.33 -0.31
N SER A 379 29.58 -12.32 -0.67
CA SER A 379 28.92 -13.17 0.32
C SER A 379 29.94 -13.94 1.19
N LYS A 380 31.16 -14.16 0.69
CA LYS A 380 32.29 -14.81 1.38
C LYS A 380 32.99 -13.93 2.42
N GLU A 381 32.45 -12.77 2.73
CA GLU A 381 33.07 -11.82 3.65
C GLU A 381 33.46 -12.49 5.00
N ARG A 382 34.68 -12.22 5.49
CA ARG A 382 35.17 -12.77 6.76
C ARG A 382 34.51 -12.09 7.95
N GLU A 383 34.28 -10.78 7.83
CA GLU A 383 33.69 -9.96 8.87
C GLU A 383 32.16 -10.07 8.93
N GLU A 384 31.63 -10.66 10.00
CA GLU A 384 30.19 -10.93 10.15
C GLU A 384 29.34 -9.67 9.98
N ASN A 385 29.77 -8.53 10.54
CA ASN A 385 29.03 -7.28 10.44
C ASN A 385 28.93 -6.76 9.00
N VAL A 386 30.03 -6.86 8.24
CA VAL A 386 30.07 -6.46 6.82
C VAL A 386 29.20 -7.40 6.00
N LYS A 387 29.30 -8.72 6.24
CA LYS A 387 28.48 -9.74 5.58
C LYS A 387 26.98 -9.48 5.74
N MET A 388 26.54 -9.12 6.94
CA MET A 388 25.13 -8.79 7.18
C MET A 388 24.67 -7.55 6.42
N ASP A 389 25.52 -6.51 6.33
CA ASP A 389 25.22 -5.31 5.53
C ASP A 389 25.22 -5.62 4.01
N VAL A 390 26.06 -6.55 3.53
CA VAL A 390 26.01 -7.08 2.14
C VAL A 390 24.69 -7.80 1.87
N PHE A 391 24.24 -8.70 2.77
CA PHE A 391 22.94 -9.35 2.63
C PHE A 391 21.77 -8.35 2.66
N ASN A 392 21.81 -7.36 3.56
CA ASN A 392 20.78 -6.32 3.60
C ASN A 392 20.74 -5.49 2.30
N THR A 393 21.91 -5.16 1.75
CA THR A 393 22.03 -4.46 0.45
C THR A 393 21.43 -5.30 -0.67
N PHE A 394 21.69 -6.61 -0.66
CA PHE A 394 21.13 -7.55 -1.64
C PHE A 394 19.60 -7.69 -1.50
N ILE A 395 19.09 -7.78 -0.27
CA ILE A 395 17.64 -7.79 0.02
C ILE A 395 16.98 -6.50 -0.49
N GLU A 396 17.63 -5.35 -0.32
CA GLU A 396 17.11 -4.08 -0.81
C GLU A 396 17.05 -4.03 -2.35
N LEU A 397 18.04 -4.60 -3.04
CA LEU A 397 18.01 -4.78 -4.49
C LEU A 397 16.81 -5.64 -4.93
N LEU A 398 16.56 -6.75 -4.25
CA LEU A 398 15.43 -7.65 -4.51
C LEU A 398 14.10 -6.94 -4.24
N ARG A 399 13.94 -6.27 -3.10
CA ARG A 399 12.72 -5.52 -2.76
C ARG A 399 12.42 -4.43 -3.76
N GLN A 400 13.44 -3.66 -4.15
CA GLN A 400 13.27 -2.61 -5.13
C GLN A 400 12.88 -3.17 -6.50
N THR A 401 13.42 -4.33 -6.85
CA THR A 401 13.00 -5.08 -8.05
C THR A 401 11.54 -5.50 -7.96
N GLY A 402 11.10 -6.09 -6.83
CA GLY A 402 9.70 -6.44 -6.60
C GLY A 402 8.75 -5.25 -6.62
N ASN A 403 9.18 -4.09 -6.11
CA ASN A 403 8.41 -2.84 -6.11
C ASN A 403 8.23 -2.30 -7.54
N VAL A 404 9.29 -2.25 -8.34
CA VAL A 404 9.26 -1.73 -9.72
C VAL A 404 8.53 -2.67 -10.68
N THR A 405 8.64 -3.99 -10.45
CA THR A 405 8.13 -5.03 -11.35
C THR A 405 6.77 -5.60 -10.94
N LYS A 406 6.11 -5.00 -9.92
CA LYS A 406 4.82 -5.47 -9.42
C LYS A 406 3.76 -5.45 -10.53
N GLY A 407 3.25 -6.63 -10.89
CA GLY A 407 2.25 -6.79 -11.95
C GLY A 407 2.78 -6.74 -13.39
N GLN A 408 4.11 -6.73 -13.58
CA GLN A 408 4.73 -6.89 -14.91
C GLN A 408 4.80 -8.36 -15.32
N THR A 409 4.45 -8.64 -16.58
CA THR A 409 4.73 -9.92 -17.25
C THR A 409 6.15 -9.91 -17.82
N ASP A 410 6.82 -11.07 -17.81
CA ASP A 410 8.22 -11.29 -18.20
C ASP A 410 8.47 -11.15 -19.72
N MET A 411 7.97 -10.08 -20.36
CA MET A 411 8.03 -9.90 -21.82
C MET A 411 9.28 -9.14 -22.29
N ASP A 412 10.03 -8.50 -21.39
CA ASP A 412 11.20 -7.67 -21.72
C ASP A 412 12.49 -8.30 -21.18
N GLU A 413 13.40 -8.65 -22.10
CA GLU A 413 14.71 -9.25 -21.84
C GLU A 413 15.67 -8.31 -21.11
N LEU A 414 15.38 -7.01 -21.02
CA LEU A 414 16.16 -6.05 -20.24
C LEU A 414 15.52 -5.70 -18.89
N SER A 415 14.39 -6.33 -18.55
CA SER A 415 13.72 -6.06 -17.29
C SER A 415 14.58 -6.49 -16.09
N PRO A 416 14.56 -5.75 -14.96
CA PRO A 416 15.25 -6.14 -13.74
C PRO A 416 14.89 -7.56 -13.25
N ARG A 417 13.64 -7.99 -13.50
CA ARG A 417 13.14 -9.32 -13.15
C ARG A 417 13.79 -10.43 -14.01
N TRP A 418 13.95 -10.18 -15.31
CA TRP A 418 14.65 -11.09 -16.20
C TRP A 418 16.14 -11.19 -15.84
N LEU A 419 16.81 -10.06 -15.59
CA LEU A 419 18.21 -10.03 -15.16
C LEU A 419 18.42 -10.79 -13.85
N LEU A 420 17.53 -10.60 -12.87
CA LEU A 420 17.57 -11.37 -11.62
C LEU A 420 17.45 -12.88 -11.87
N LYS A 421 16.56 -13.31 -12.78
CA LYS A 421 16.37 -14.72 -13.13
C LYS A 421 17.64 -15.36 -13.67
N GLN A 422 18.44 -14.64 -14.47
CA GLN A 422 19.73 -15.12 -14.97
C GLN A 422 20.78 -15.29 -13.87
N GLU A 423 20.71 -14.47 -12.81
CA GLU A 423 21.66 -14.52 -11.69
C GLU A 423 21.30 -15.55 -10.61
N VAL A 424 20.07 -16.11 -10.61
CA VAL A 424 19.59 -17.09 -9.61
C VAL A 424 20.58 -18.23 -9.35
N PRO A 425 21.15 -18.91 -10.35
CA PRO A 425 22.07 -20.03 -10.09
C PRO A 425 23.31 -19.61 -9.30
N LYS A 426 23.86 -18.42 -9.58
CA LYS A 426 25.04 -17.87 -8.88
C LYS A 426 24.68 -17.46 -7.46
N ILE A 427 23.52 -16.82 -7.28
CA ILE A 427 22.99 -16.44 -5.97
C ILE A 427 22.83 -17.68 -5.10
N VAL A 428 22.17 -18.73 -5.61
CA VAL A 428 21.91 -19.95 -4.85
C VAL A 428 23.21 -20.67 -4.49
N LYS A 429 24.16 -20.82 -5.43
CA LYS A 429 25.48 -21.40 -5.15
C LYS A 429 26.19 -20.65 -4.01
N SER A 430 26.16 -19.32 -4.08
CA SER A 430 26.82 -18.44 -3.12
C SER A 430 26.19 -18.53 -1.72
N ILE A 431 24.85 -18.43 -1.64
CA ILE A 431 24.10 -18.47 -0.38
C ILE A 431 24.10 -19.88 0.24
N ASN A 432 24.09 -20.95 -0.56
CA ASN A 432 24.14 -22.30 -0.03
C ASN A 432 25.43 -22.58 0.77
N ARG A 433 26.57 -22.03 0.34
CA ARG A 433 27.80 -22.07 1.15
C ARG A 433 27.60 -21.38 2.50
N GLN A 434 26.92 -20.23 2.53
CA GLN A 434 26.68 -19.46 3.74
C GLN A 434 25.75 -20.18 4.75
N LEU A 435 24.85 -21.04 4.27
CA LEU A 435 24.02 -21.89 5.15
C LEU A 435 24.83 -22.94 5.92
N ARG A 436 26.03 -23.30 5.43
CA ARG A 436 26.89 -24.34 6.04
C ARG A 436 27.81 -23.79 7.13
N GLU A 437 28.02 -22.47 7.20
CA GLU A 437 28.90 -21.80 8.17
C GLU A 437 28.50 -22.04 9.63
N LYS A 438 29.38 -21.72 10.58
CA LYS A 438 29.10 -21.85 12.02
C LYS A 438 28.16 -20.74 12.54
N SER A 439 28.27 -19.51 12.00
CA SER A 439 27.50 -18.37 12.51
C SER A 439 25.99 -18.54 12.29
N ILE A 440 25.23 -18.35 13.38
CA ILE A 440 23.77 -18.32 13.37
C ILE A 440 23.25 -17.07 12.65
N LYS A 441 23.91 -15.91 12.81
CA LYS A 441 23.47 -14.67 12.14
C LYS A 441 23.63 -14.77 10.64
N THR A 442 24.73 -15.34 10.15
CA THR A 442 24.95 -15.58 8.72
C THR A 442 23.85 -16.47 8.13
N LYS A 443 23.51 -17.58 8.80
CA LYS A 443 22.43 -18.46 8.35
C LYS A 443 21.07 -17.75 8.28
N VAL A 444 20.76 -16.92 9.28
CA VAL A 444 19.53 -16.11 9.29
C VAL A 444 19.51 -15.11 8.13
N GLY A 445 20.63 -14.45 7.86
CA GLY A 445 20.78 -13.55 6.71
C GLY A 445 20.62 -14.27 5.37
N ALA A 446 21.22 -15.46 5.23
CA ALA A 446 21.10 -16.32 4.06
C ALA A 446 19.64 -16.73 3.78
N PHE A 447 18.90 -17.19 4.79
CA PHE A 447 17.46 -17.49 4.63
C PHE A 447 16.65 -16.23 4.29
N SER A 448 17.02 -15.07 4.83
CA SER A 448 16.35 -13.80 4.53
C SER A 448 16.50 -13.40 3.06
N VAL A 449 17.69 -13.60 2.49
CA VAL A 449 17.94 -13.40 1.05
C VAL A 449 17.10 -14.36 0.21
N LEU A 450 17.12 -15.66 0.52
CA LEU A 450 16.35 -16.67 -0.24
C LEU A 450 14.84 -16.43 -0.15
N LYS A 451 14.35 -16.03 1.03
CA LYS A 451 12.95 -15.65 1.23
C LYS A 451 12.54 -14.51 0.31
N GLU A 452 13.31 -13.43 0.30
CA GLU A 452 13.02 -12.27 -0.55
C GLU A 452 13.09 -12.65 -2.03
N LEU A 453 14.07 -13.49 -2.43
CA LEU A 453 14.20 -13.99 -3.79
C LEU A 453 12.95 -14.74 -4.27
N VAL A 454 12.39 -15.63 -3.45
CA VAL A 454 11.17 -16.40 -3.78
C VAL A 454 9.93 -15.51 -3.81
N VAL A 455 9.87 -14.46 -2.97
CA VAL A 455 8.77 -13.48 -2.98
C VAL A 455 8.76 -12.68 -4.29
N VAL A 456 9.94 -12.30 -4.80
CA VAL A 456 10.08 -11.54 -6.06
C VAL A 456 9.92 -12.44 -7.27
N LEU A 457 10.50 -13.65 -7.24
CA LEU A 457 10.46 -14.66 -8.30
C LEU A 457 9.89 -16.00 -7.79
N PRO A 458 8.56 -16.20 -7.87
CA PRO A 458 7.96 -17.51 -7.62
C PRO A 458 8.53 -18.57 -8.58
N ASP A 459 8.68 -19.80 -8.11
CA ASP A 459 9.19 -20.97 -8.85
C ASP A 459 10.68 -20.92 -9.31
N CYS A 460 11.44 -19.89 -8.93
CA CYS A 460 12.82 -19.72 -9.42
C CYS A 460 13.85 -20.72 -8.89
N LEU A 461 13.57 -21.41 -7.77
CA LEU A 461 14.51 -22.32 -7.11
C LEU A 461 14.32 -23.78 -7.53
N ALA A 462 13.42 -24.08 -8.48
CA ALA A 462 13.05 -25.45 -8.87
C ALA A 462 14.27 -26.35 -9.14
N ASP A 463 15.22 -25.87 -9.93
CA ASP A 463 16.43 -26.62 -10.31
C ASP A 463 17.49 -26.72 -9.19
N HIS A 464 17.31 -25.98 -8.10
CA HIS A 464 18.30 -25.85 -7.03
C HIS A 464 17.84 -26.36 -5.67
N ILE A 465 16.57 -26.77 -5.51
CA ILE A 465 15.99 -27.23 -4.23
C ILE A 465 16.88 -28.26 -3.55
N GLY A 466 17.34 -29.28 -4.29
CA GLY A 466 18.15 -30.36 -3.72
C GLY A 466 19.41 -29.87 -2.99
N THR A 467 20.01 -28.78 -3.46
CA THR A 467 21.22 -28.21 -2.83
C THR A 467 20.93 -27.49 -1.52
N LEU A 468 19.70 -27.01 -1.32
CA LEU A 468 19.27 -26.20 -0.16
C LEU A 468 18.68 -27.05 0.97
N ILE A 469 18.20 -28.26 0.68
CA ILE A 469 17.62 -29.19 1.68
C ILE A 469 18.54 -29.44 2.87
N PRO A 470 19.85 -29.76 2.68
CA PRO A 470 20.74 -30.00 3.81
C PRO A 470 20.89 -28.78 4.74
N GLY A 471 20.83 -27.57 4.17
CA GLY A 471 20.86 -26.31 4.92
C GLY A 471 19.61 -26.13 5.79
N ILE A 472 18.43 -26.46 5.27
CA ILE A 472 17.17 -26.46 6.01
C ILE A 472 17.22 -27.50 7.14
N GLU A 473 17.62 -28.73 6.84
CA GLU A 473 17.70 -29.81 7.82
C GLU A 473 18.61 -29.45 9.00
N LYS A 474 19.83 -28.98 8.70
CA LYS A 474 20.80 -28.55 9.72
C LYS A 474 20.24 -27.42 10.59
N ALA A 475 19.58 -26.43 9.99
CA ALA A 475 19.00 -25.31 10.73
C ALA A 475 17.90 -25.75 11.72
N LEU A 476 17.10 -26.76 11.37
CA LEU A 476 15.98 -27.25 12.19
C LEU A 476 16.41 -28.25 13.28
N ASN A 477 17.36 -29.14 12.96
CA ASN A 477 17.77 -30.24 13.85
C ASN A 477 18.86 -29.85 14.85
N ASP A 478 19.71 -28.88 14.54
CA ASP A 478 20.83 -28.51 15.39
C ASP A 478 20.36 -27.98 16.75
N LYS A 479 20.88 -28.56 17.83
CA LYS A 479 20.56 -28.16 19.22
C LYS A 479 21.09 -26.77 19.54
N SER A 480 22.13 -26.31 18.84
CA SER A 480 22.68 -24.96 18.99
C SER A 480 21.86 -23.90 18.24
N SER A 481 20.91 -24.29 17.39
CA SER A 481 20.06 -23.36 16.65
C SER A 481 19.15 -22.55 17.57
N THR A 482 19.24 -21.22 17.45
CA THR A 482 18.29 -20.31 18.11
C THR A 482 16.89 -20.46 17.53
N SER A 483 15.87 -20.10 18.31
CA SER A 483 14.47 -20.05 17.85
C SER A 483 14.30 -19.19 16.59
N ASN A 484 15.05 -18.08 16.47
CA ASN A 484 15.00 -17.20 15.29
C ASN A 484 15.47 -17.90 14.02
N LEU A 485 16.57 -18.67 14.08
CA LEU A 485 17.06 -19.43 12.92
C LEU A 485 16.04 -20.46 12.46
N LYS A 486 15.44 -21.21 13.41
CA LYS A 486 14.40 -22.19 13.09
C LYS A 486 13.18 -21.54 12.44
N ILE A 487 12.74 -20.38 12.95
CA ILE A 487 11.60 -19.64 12.38
C ILE A 487 11.89 -19.21 10.94
N GLU A 488 13.05 -18.61 10.67
CA GLU A 488 13.41 -18.17 9.31
C GLU A 488 13.53 -19.35 8.33
N ALA A 489 14.11 -20.47 8.76
CA ALA A 489 14.17 -21.70 7.96
C ALA A 489 12.76 -22.26 7.65
N LEU A 490 11.84 -22.25 8.63
CA LEU A 490 10.46 -22.71 8.43
C LEU A 490 9.67 -21.76 7.52
N ILE A 491 9.81 -20.44 7.68
CA ILE A 491 9.18 -19.45 6.80
C ILE A 491 9.65 -19.66 5.36
N PHE A 492 10.96 -19.79 5.16
CA PHE A 492 11.51 -20.10 3.84
C PHE A 492 10.93 -21.40 3.28
N THR A 493 10.97 -22.49 4.05
CA THR A 493 10.43 -23.80 3.63
C THR A 493 8.96 -23.70 3.23
N ARG A 494 8.13 -22.98 4.00
CA ARG A 494 6.71 -22.75 3.67
C ARG A 494 6.56 -22.02 2.33
N LEU A 495 7.34 -20.97 2.11
CA LEU A 495 7.25 -20.17 0.89
C LEU A 495 7.64 -20.98 -0.34
N VAL A 496 8.71 -21.78 -0.27
CA VAL A 496 9.16 -22.60 -1.39
C VAL A 496 8.15 -23.70 -1.70
N LEU A 497 7.62 -24.41 -0.69
CA LEU A 497 6.57 -25.42 -0.88
C LEU A 497 5.29 -24.85 -1.51
N ALA A 498 4.92 -23.61 -1.18
CA ALA A 498 3.70 -22.96 -1.68
C ALA A 498 3.86 -22.36 -3.09
N SER A 499 5.08 -22.02 -3.51
CA SER A 499 5.34 -21.28 -4.75
C SER A 499 5.88 -22.14 -5.90
N HIS A 500 6.34 -23.35 -5.62
CA HIS A 500 6.96 -24.24 -6.62
C HIS A 500 6.08 -25.46 -6.91
N SER A 501 6.32 -26.11 -8.06
CA SER A 501 5.61 -27.33 -8.41
C SER A 501 5.90 -28.48 -7.41
N PRO A 502 4.88 -29.24 -6.96
CA PRO A 502 5.05 -30.31 -5.97
C PRO A 502 6.07 -31.41 -6.34
N SER A 503 6.21 -31.72 -7.63
CA SER A 503 7.09 -32.78 -8.13
C SER A 503 8.57 -32.54 -7.81
N VAL A 504 8.98 -31.28 -7.67
CA VAL A 504 10.37 -30.91 -7.36
C VAL A 504 10.78 -31.40 -5.96
N PHE A 505 9.83 -31.49 -5.03
CA PHE A 505 10.13 -31.86 -3.63
C PHE A 505 10.05 -33.36 -3.36
N HIS A 506 9.37 -34.15 -4.19
CA HIS A 506 9.16 -35.59 -3.96
C HIS A 506 10.43 -36.38 -3.64
N PRO A 507 11.60 -36.12 -4.27
CA PRO A 507 12.86 -36.79 -3.91
C PRO A 507 13.34 -36.49 -2.49
N TYR A 508 12.95 -35.34 -1.92
CA TYR A 508 13.48 -34.78 -0.67
C TYR A 508 12.48 -34.75 0.49
N ILE A 509 11.25 -35.22 0.30
CA ILE A 509 10.21 -35.24 1.34
C ILE A 509 10.65 -36.05 2.57
N LYS A 510 11.40 -37.12 2.36
CA LYS A 510 11.94 -37.93 3.47
C LYS A 510 12.79 -37.07 4.41
N ASP A 511 13.70 -36.28 3.85
CA ASP A 511 14.66 -35.47 4.60
C ASP A 511 14.01 -34.21 5.18
N LEU A 512 12.96 -33.67 4.54
CA LEU A 512 12.21 -32.53 5.05
C LEU A 512 11.18 -32.87 6.14
N SER A 513 10.52 -34.03 6.03
CA SER A 513 9.39 -34.37 6.90
C SER A 513 9.82 -34.55 8.37
N SER A 514 10.92 -35.26 8.62
CA SER A 514 11.38 -35.53 9.98
C SER A 514 11.76 -34.25 10.76
N PRO A 515 12.58 -33.33 10.23
CA PRO A 515 12.92 -32.07 10.90
C PRO A 515 11.70 -31.16 11.15
N VAL A 516 10.77 -31.08 10.20
CA VAL A 516 9.55 -30.27 10.34
C VAL A 516 8.65 -30.84 11.44
N LEU A 517 8.46 -32.16 11.48
CA LEU A 517 7.65 -32.82 12.52
C LEU A 517 8.29 -32.70 13.91
N SER A 518 9.61 -32.76 13.99
CA SER A 518 10.36 -32.46 15.22
C SER A 518 10.10 -31.01 15.69
N ALA A 519 10.11 -30.03 14.78
CA ALA A 519 9.83 -28.64 15.09
C ALA A 519 8.39 -28.38 15.59
N VAL A 520 7.41 -29.20 15.20
CA VAL A 520 6.06 -29.18 15.80
C VAL A 520 6.11 -29.58 17.29
N GLY A 521 7.07 -30.41 17.69
CA GLY A 521 7.32 -30.84 19.07
C GLY A 521 8.03 -29.82 19.97
N GLU A 522 8.42 -28.65 19.44
CA GLU A 522 9.19 -27.64 20.18
C GLU A 522 8.44 -26.98 21.35
N ARG A 523 9.19 -26.41 22.30
CA ARG A 523 8.62 -25.69 23.45
C ARG A 523 8.17 -24.28 23.09
N TYR A 524 8.88 -23.61 22.18
CA TYR A 524 8.59 -22.24 21.83
C TYR A 524 7.46 -22.16 20.79
N TYR A 525 6.33 -21.57 21.18
CA TYR A 525 5.09 -21.61 20.41
C TYR A 525 5.21 -21.04 18.99
N LYS A 526 6.06 -20.03 18.76
CA LYS A 526 6.25 -19.47 17.40
C LYS A 526 6.90 -20.45 16.43
N VAL A 527 7.85 -21.26 16.91
CA VAL A 527 8.45 -22.32 16.10
C VAL A 527 7.40 -23.39 15.80
N THR A 528 6.61 -23.79 16.82
CA THR A 528 5.51 -24.74 16.64
C THR A 528 4.47 -24.25 15.63
N ALA A 529 4.06 -22.98 15.72
CA ALA A 529 3.06 -22.39 14.83
C ALA A 529 3.54 -22.38 13.38
N GLU A 530 4.78 -21.94 13.12
CA GLU A 530 5.32 -21.94 11.76
C GLU A 530 5.54 -23.36 11.22
N ALA A 531 5.99 -24.29 12.06
CA ALA A 531 6.14 -25.69 11.68
C ALA A 531 4.79 -26.32 11.29
N LEU A 532 3.70 -26.00 11.99
CA LEU A 532 2.35 -26.43 11.61
C LEU A 532 1.89 -25.85 10.27
N ARG A 533 2.28 -24.61 9.94
CA ARG A 533 2.01 -24.02 8.62
C ARG A 533 2.79 -24.73 7.51
N VAL A 534 4.07 -25.07 7.76
CA VAL A 534 4.88 -25.88 6.84
C VAL A 534 4.26 -27.27 6.66
N CYS A 535 3.79 -27.93 7.72
CA CYS A 535 3.06 -29.20 7.62
C CYS A 535 1.84 -29.10 6.70
N GLY A 536 1.09 -28.00 6.77
CA GLY A 536 -0.07 -27.77 5.91
C GLY A 536 0.27 -27.74 4.42
N GLU A 537 1.36 -27.06 4.05
CA GLU A 537 1.84 -27.06 2.66
C GLU A 537 2.50 -28.39 2.28
N LEU A 538 3.18 -29.06 3.22
CA LEU A 538 3.75 -30.39 3.00
C LEU A 538 2.67 -31.41 2.62
N VAL A 539 1.49 -31.36 3.24
CA VAL A 539 0.35 -32.22 2.89
C VAL A 539 -0.05 -32.05 1.41
N ARG A 540 -0.12 -30.80 0.94
CA ARG A 540 -0.46 -30.50 -0.46
C ARG A 540 0.62 -30.96 -1.43
N VAL A 541 1.89 -30.89 -1.03
CA VAL A 541 3.02 -31.35 -1.86
C VAL A 541 3.09 -32.88 -1.93
N VAL A 542 2.84 -33.56 -0.80
CA VAL A 542 2.88 -35.02 -0.68
C VAL A 542 1.79 -35.71 -1.49
N ARG A 543 0.58 -35.12 -1.56
CA ARG A 543 -0.51 -35.61 -2.41
C ARG A 543 -1.25 -34.43 -3.07
N PRO A 544 -0.70 -33.90 -4.19
CA PRO A 544 -1.27 -32.72 -4.85
C PRO A 544 -2.57 -33.03 -5.59
N ASN A 545 -2.70 -34.22 -6.18
CA ASN A 545 -3.90 -34.70 -6.86
C ASN A 545 -4.28 -36.10 -6.35
N LEU A 546 -5.57 -36.45 -6.43
CA LEU A 546 -6.06 -37.76 -6.04
C LEU A 546 -5.56 -38.91 -6.93
N GLU A 547 -5.33 -38.65 -8.22
CA GLU A 547 -4.98 -39.67 -9.22
C GLU A 547 -3.49 -40.06 -9.24
N GLY A 548 -2.67 -39.45 -8.36
CA GLY A 548 -1.29 -39.85 -8.09
C GLY A 548 -0.26 -39.45 -9.16
N PHE A 549 0.93 -39.02 -8.72
CA PHE A 549 2.10 -38.72 -9.56
C PHE A 549 3.18 -39.81 -9.51
N GLY A 550 2.86 -41.02 -9.01
CA GLY A 550 3.83 -42.11 -8.84
C GLY A 550 4.68 -42.04 -7.55
N PHE A 551 4.44 -41.06 -6.66
CA PHE A 551 5.08 -40.97 -5.34
C PHE A 551 4.29 -41.76 -4.26
N ASP A 552 4.99 -42.56 -3.45
CA ASP A 552 4.37 -43.29 -2.33
C ASP A 552 4.23 -42.40 -1.08
N PHE A 553 3.04 -41.83 -0.92
CA PHE A 553 2.74 -40.92 0.19
C PHE A 553 2.37 -41.63 1.51
N LYS A 554 2.03 -42.93 1.48
CA LYS A 554 1.50 -43.66 2.65
C LYS A 554 2.39 -43.61 3.90
N PRO A 555 3.73 -43.72 3.80
CA PRO A 555 4.61 -43.69 4.98
C PRO A 555 4.53 -42.39 5.80
N TYR A 556 4.12 -41.28 5.17
CA TYR A 556 4.14 -39.95 5.78
C TYR A 556 2.81 -39.59 6.47
N VAL A 557 1.72 -40.31 6.18
CA VAL A 557 0.37 -39.98 6.64
C VAL A 557 0.25 -40.01 8.17
N HIS A 558 0.55 -41.16 8.80
CA HIS A 558 0.40 -41.31 10.25
C HIS A 558 1.38 -40.44 11.07
N PRO A 559 2.67 -40.29 10.70
CA PRO A 559 3.57 -39.37 11.39
C PRO A 559 3.08 -37.91 11.41
N ILE A 560 2.61 -37.40 10.26
CA ILE A 560 2.06 -36.05 10.15
C ILE A 560 0.81 -35.91 11.02
N TYR A 561 -0.13 -36.86 10.93
CA TYR A 561 -1.34 -36.87 11.73
C TYR A 561 -1.06 -36.85 13.24
N ASN A 562 -0.18 -37.75 13.71
CA ASN A 562 0.13 -37.88 15.14
C ASN A 562 0.77 -36.60 15.72
N ALA A 563 1.69 -35.97 14.98
CA ALA A 563 2.33 -34.73 15.40
C ALA A 563 1.30 -33.61 15.60
N ILE A 564 0.39 -33.43 14.62
CA ILE A 564 -0.63 -32.37 14.68
C ILE A 564 -1.68 -32.69 15.75
N MET A 565 -2.11 -33.96 15.86
CA MET A 565 -3.10 -34.40 16.83
C MET A 565 -2.64 -34.11 18.27
N SER A 566 -1.36 -34.32 18.57
CA SER A 566 -0.80 -34.02 19.90
C SER A 566 -0.95 -32.54 20.30
N ARG A 567 -0.87 -31.63 19.33
CA ARG A 567 -1.05 -30.18 19.54
C ARG A 567 -2.52 -29.78 19.57
N LEU A 568 -3.35 -30.42 18.76
CA LEU A 568 -4.77 -30.16 18.66
C LEU A 568 -5.53 -30.52 19.96
N THR A 569 -5.16 -31.63 20.62
CA THR A 569 -5.80 -32.09 21.87
C THR A 569 -5.41 -31.24 23.09
N ASN A 570 -4.20 -30.67 23.10
CA ASN A 570 -3.70 -29.89 24.23
C ASN A 570 -4.50 -28.58 24.43
N GLN A 571 -4.97 -28.34 25.65
CA GLN A 571 -5.72 -27.13 25.99
C GLN A 571 -4.81 -25.94 26.34
N ASP A 572 -3.65 -26.21 26.93
CA ASP A 572 -2.66 -25.21 27.35
C ASP A 572 -1.66 -24.90 26.23
N GLN A 573 -2.17 -24.32 25.13
CA GLN A 573 -1.36 -23.84 24.01
C GLN A 573 -1.76 -22.40 23.65
N ASP A 574 -0.81 -21.68 23.07
CA ASP A 574 -1.04 -20.36 22.48
C ASP A 574 -2.15 -20.42 21.41
N GLN A 575 -2.89 -19.32 21.25
CA GLN A 575 -3.96 -19.20 20.26
C GLN A 575 -3.45 -19.50 18.85
N GLU A 576 -2.28 -18.99 18.48
CA GLU A 576 -1.71 -19.13 17.13
C GLU A 576 -1.45 -20.62 16.80
N VAL A 577 -0.94 -21.37 17.76
CA VAL A 577 -0.69 -22.82 17.62
C VAL A 577 -2.00 -23.58 17.44
N LYS A 578 -3.03 -23.25 18.21
CA LYS A 578 -4.36 -23.89 18.10
C LYS A 578 -4.97 -23.69 16.73
N GLU A 579 -4.94 -22.46 16.21
CA GLU A 579 -5.47 -22.14 14.88
C GLU A 579 -4.70 -22.85 13.76
N CYS A 580 -3.37 -22.86 13.84
CA CYS A 580 -2.53 -23.56 12.86
C CYS A 580 -2.77 -25.08 12.90
N ALA A 581 -2.92 -25.67 14.10
CA ALA A 581 -3.20 -27.10 14.26
C ALA A 581 -4.56 -27.48 13.65
N ILE A 582 -5.61 -26.69 13.88
CA ILE A 582 -6.95 -26.90 13.30
C ILE A 582 -6.90 -26.83 11.77
N THR A 583 -6.26 -25.79 11.23
CA THR A 583 -6.13 -25.59 9.78
C THR A 583 -5.37 -26.73 9.12
N CYS A 584 -4.23 -27.10 9.71
CA CYS A 584 -3.40 -28.19 9.22
C CYS A 584 -4.11 -29.54 9.31
N MET A 585 -4.83 -29.82 10.41
CA MET A 585 -5.61 -31.05 10.55
C MET A 585 -6.76 -31.11 9.53
N GLY A 586 -7.42 -29.99 9.24
CA GLY A 586 -8.43 -29.91 8.18
C GLY A 586 -7.90 -30.34 6.81
N LEU A 587 -6.68 -29.91 6.46
CA LEU A 587 -5.99 -30.31 5.23
C LEU A 587 -5.57 -31.79 5.24
N VAL A 588 -5.06 -32.28 6.38
CA VAL A 588 -4.69 -33.71 6.55
C VAL A 588 -5.91 -34.59 6.33
N ILE A 589 -7.03 -34.27 6.97
CA ILE A 589 -8.28 -35.02 6.80
C ILE A 589 -8.73 -34.95 5.34
N SER A 590 -8.82 -33.75 4.75
CA SER A 590 -9.29 -33.59 3.38
C SER A 590 -8.45 -34.31 2.33
N THR A 591 -7.16 -34.55 2.62
CA THR A 591 -6.19 -35.08 1.65
C THR A 591 -5.84 -36.55 1.90
N PHE A 592 -5.79 -37.00 3.17
CA PHE A 592 -5.38 -38.35 3.56
C PHE A 592 -6.48 -39.15 4.27
N GLY A 593 -7.73 -38.65 4.30
CA GLY A 593 -8.83 -39.28 5.03
C GLY A 593 -9.11 -40.74 4.63
N ASP A 594 -8.80 -41.14 3.39
CA ASP A 594 -8.90 -42.51 2.91
C ASP A 594 -7.95 -43.50 3.61
N ASN A 595 -6.85 -43.02 4.20
CA ASN A 595 -5.85 -43.83 4.91
C ASN A 595 -5.90 -43.67 6.45
N LEU A 596 -6.83 -42.89 7.00
CA LEU A 596 -6.91 -42.54 8.44
C LEU A 596 -8.08 -43.23 9.19
N GLY A 597 -8.62 -44.34 8.66
CA GLY A 597 -9.93 -44.92 9.04
C GLY A 597 -10.33 -44.81 10.52
N THR A 598 -9.56 -45.38 11.46
CA THR A 598 -9.89 -45.35 12.90
C THR A 598 -9.63 -43.99 13.57
N GLU A 599 -8.63 -43.28 13.08
CA GLU A 599 -8.15 -42.00 13.58
C GLU A 599 -9.14 -40.87 13.30
N LEU A 600 -9.90 -40.95 12.21
CA LEU A 600 -10.97 -40.01 11.89
C LEU A 600 -12.03 -39.94 13.00
N HIS A 601 -12.43 -41.09 13.54
CA HIS A 601 -13.43 -41.16 14.62
C HIS A 601 -12.93 -40.53 15.94
N ALA A 602 -11.61 -40.48 16.16
CA ALA A 602 -11.02 -39.79 17.30
C ALA A 602 -10.84 -38.29 17.05
N CYS A 603 -10.48 -37.89 15.82
CA CYS A 603 -10.16 -36.51 15.50
C CYS A 603 -11.38 -35.60 15.28
N LEU A 604 -12.43 -36.10 14.62
CA LEU A 604 -13.60 -35.29 14.27
C LEU A 604 -14.33 -34.70 15.51
N PRO A 605 -14.55 -35.46 16.61
CA PRO A 605 -15.12 -34.89 17.84
C PRO A 605 -14.26 -33.79 18.46
N VAL A 606 -12.93 -33.91 18.40
CA VAL A 606 -12.02 -32.88 18.92
C VAL A 606 -12.16 -31.58 18.12
N LEU A 607 -12.29 -31.66 16.79
CA LEU A 607 -12.56 -30.48 15.96
C LEU A 607 -13.89 -29.82 16.33
N VAL A 608 -14.94 -30.62 16.57
CA VAL A 608 -16.23 -30.12 17.05
C VAL A 608 -16.10 -29.39 18.38
N ASP A 609 -15.37 -29.94 19.35
CA ASP A 609 -15.13 -29.27 20.64
C ASP A 609 -14.41 -27.92 20.45
N ARG A 610 -13.45 -27.85 19.52
CA ARG A 610 -12.78 -26.59 19.14
C ARG A 610 -13.72 -25.61 18.44
N MET A 611 -14.77 -26.08 17.77
CA MET A 611 -15.78 -25.22 17.16
C MET A 611 -16.62 -24.48 18.21
N GLY A 612 -16.89 -25.10 19.36
CA GLY A 612 -17.63 -24.46 20.45
C GLY A 612 -16.90 -23.25 21.06
N ASN A 613 -15.57 -23.29 21.09
CA ASN A 613 -14.73 -22.23 21.66
C ASN A 613 -14.75 -20.95 20.79
N GLU A 614 -14.91 -19.79 21.43
CA GLU A 614 -15.01 -18.48 20.77
C GLU A 614 -13.79 -18.09 19.93
N ILE A 615 -12.61 -18.46 20.38
CA ILE A 615 -11.36 -18.08 19.72
C ILE A 615 -11.15 -18.94 18.47
N THR A 616 -11.39 -20.24 18.56
CA THR A 616 -11.07 -21.20 17.50
C THR A 616 -12.21 -21.46 16.51
N ARG A 617 -13.45 -21.06 16.81
CA ARG A 617 -14.63 -21.39 15.99
C ARG A 617 -14.49 -21.05 14.51
N LEU A 618 -13.99 -19.85 14.18
CA LEU A 618 -13.89 -19.42 12.78
C LEU A 618 -12.96 -20.34 11.99
N THR A 619 -11.82 -20.69 12.59
CA THR A 619 -10.82 -21.55 11.98
C THR A 619 -11.34 -22.97 11.82
N THR A 620 -12.07 -23.50 12.81
CA THR A 620 -12.68 -24.83 12.69
C THR A 620 -13.78 -24.88 11.62
N VAL A 621 -14.62 -23.84 11.52
CA VAL A 621 -15.64 -23.75 10.46
C VAL A 621 -14.99 -23.83 9.08
N LYS A 622 -13.90 -23.08 8.85
CA LYS A 622 -13.13 -23.17 7.59
C LYS A 622 -12.51 -24.55 7.37
N ALA A 623 -12.01 -25.20 8.43
CA ALA A 623 -11.48 -26.56 8.33
C ALA A 623 -12.58 -27.56 7.89
N PHE A 624 -13.80 -27.48 8.44
CA PHE A 624 -14.93 -28.29 7.99
C PHE A 624 -15.34 -28.01 6.55
N ALA A 625 -15.23 -26.77 6.07
CA ALA A 625 -15.46 -26.46 4.65
C ALA A 625 -14.45 -27.20 3.74
N VAL A 626 -13.16 -27.18 4.12
CA VAL A 626 -12.09 -27.89 3.39
C VAL A 626 -12.31 -29.40 3.40
N ILE A 627 -12.72 -29.97 4.53
CA ILE A 627 -13.05 -31.40 4.65
C ILE A 627 -14.26 -31.77 3.78
N ALA A 628 -15.31 -30.95 3.81
CA ALA A 628 -16.53 -31.19 3.04
C ALA A 628 -16.32 -31.07 1.51
N ALA A 629 -15.46 -30.14 1.08
CA ALA A 629 -15.10 -29.96 -0.31
C ALA A 629 -14.12 -31.03 -0.83
N SER A 630 -13.64 -31.93 0.04
CA SER A 630 -12.71 -32.98 -0.37
C SER A 630 -13.36 -33.94 -1.38
N PRO A 631 -12.67 -34.24 -2.49
CA PRO A 631 -13.13 -35.23 -3.45
C PRO A 631 -13.16 -36.67 -2.90
N LEU A 632 -12.54 -36.95 -1.73
CA LEU A 632 -12.54 -38.26 -1.06
C LEU A 632 -13.88 -38.64 -0.42
N ARG A 633 -14.81 -37.69 -0.24
CA ARG A 633 -16.12 -37.89 0.43
C ARG A 633 -16.00 -38.62 1.79
N ILE A 634 -15.27 -37.99 2.69
CA ILE A 634 -14.93 -38.53 4.02
C ILE A 634 -16.20 -38.74 4.85
N ASP A 635 -16.28 -39.83 5.61
CA ASP A 635 -17.48 -40.07 6.42
C ASP A 635 -17.54 -39.16 7.66
N LEU A 636 -18.46 -38.17 7.63
CA LEU A 636 -18.70 -37.25 8.74
C LEU A 636 -19.88 -37.66 9.63
N SER A 637 -20.46 -38.84 9.44
CA SER A 637 -21.72 -39.24 10.10
C SER A 637 -21.68 -39.15 11.63
N CYS A 638 -20.53 -39.33 12.27
CA CYS A 638 -20.38 -39.26 13.73
C CYS A 638 -20.52 -37.84 14.32
N VAL A 639 -20.35 -36.79 13.52
CA VAL A 639 -20.38 -35.38 13.97
C VAL A 639 -21.34 -34.50 13.19
N LEU A 640 -21.85 -34.95 12.05
CA LEU A 640 -22.58 -34.12 11.08
C LEU A 640 -23.77 -33.37 11.69
N GLU A 641 -24.63 -34.05 12.46
CA GLU A 641 -25.81 -33.43 13.08
C GLU A 641 -25.43 -32.28 14.04
N HIS A 642 -24.42 -32.52 14.88
CA HIS A 642 -23.92 -31.51 15.81
C HIS A 642 -23.26 -30.34 15.08
N VAL A 643 -22.49 -30.61 14.02
CA VAL A 643 -21.86 -29.58 13.20
C VAL A 643 -22.91 -28.67 12.54
N ILE A 644 -23.96 -29.24 11.97
CA ILE A 644 -25.05 -28.47 11.35
C ILE A 644 -25.79 -27.60 12.39
N ALA A 645 -26.04 -28.13 13.59
CA ALA A 645 -26.70 -27.38 14.65
C ALA A 645 -25.89 -26.15 15.10
N GLU A 646 -24.59 -26.31 15.36
CA GLU A 646 -23.68 -25.22 15.74
C GLU A 646 -23.53 -24.19 14.62
N LEU A 647 -23.31 -24.62 13.36
CA LEU A 647 -23.24 -23.74 12.20
C LEU A 647 -24.52 -22.91 12.06
N THR A 648 -25.69 -23.52 12.20
CA THR A 648 -26.97 -22.79 12.14
C THR A 648 -27.05 -21.75 13.27
N GLY A 649 -26.59 -22.08 14.48
CA GLY A 649 -26.47 -21.13 15.58
C GLY A 649 -25.52 -19.96 15.32
N PHE A 650 -24.46 -20.17 14.54
CA PHE A 650 -23.50 -19.12 14.17
C PHE A 650 -24.05 -18.08 13.21
N LEU A 651 -25.06 -18.42 12.40
CA LEU A 651 -25.74 -17.46 11.51
C LEU A 651 -26.40 -16.31 12.28
N ARG A 652 -26.76 -16.51 13.55
CA ARG A 652 -27.33 -15.49 14.44
C ARG A 652 -26.30 -14.56 15.08
N LYS A 653 -25.01 -14.90 15.03
CA LYS A 653 -23.95 -14.12 15.70
C LYS A 653 -23.61 -12.87 14.89
N ALA A 654 -23.28 -11.78 15.58
CA ALA A 654 -22.95 -10.50 14.93
C ALA A 654 -21.67 -10.57 14.07
N ASN A 655 -20.76 -11.52 14.33
CA ASN A 655 -19.49 -11.66 13.62
C ASN A 655 -19.71 -11.99 12.12
N ARG A 656 -19.42 -11.02 11.25
CA ARG A 656 -19.60 -11.13 9.80
C ARG A 656 -18.75 -12.24 9.16
N ALA A 657 -17.46 -12.32 9.51
CA ALA A 657 -16.55 -13.33 8.95
C ALA A 657 -16.98 -14.76 9.32
N LEU A 658 -17.49 -14.95 10.54
CA LEU A 658 -18.03 -16.23 10.98
C LEU A 658 -19.28 -16.59 10.17
N ARG A 659 -20.23 -15.67 9.96
CA ARG A 659 -21.42 -15.93 9.15
C ARG A 659 -21.09 -16.29 7.71
N GLN A 660 -20.12 -15.62 7.09
CA GLN A 660 -19.65 -15.93 5.73
C GLN A 660 -19.06 -17.35 5.65
N ALA A 661 -18.11 -17.66 6.53
CA ALA A 661 -17.51 -18.99 6.58
C ALA A 661 -18.56 -20.07 6.83
N THR A 662 -19.53 -19.79 7.71
CA THR A 662 -20.64 -20.70 8.03
C THR A 662 -21.50 -21.00 6.81
N LEU A 663 -21.92 -19.97 6.04
CA LEU A 663 -22.71 -20.17 4.82
C LEU A 663 -21.97 -21.03 3.78
N GLY A 664 -20.69 -20.73 3.53
CA GLY A 664 -19.88 -21.52 2.60
C GLY A 664 -19.66 -22.97 3.08
N THR A 665 -19.51 -23.17 4.38
CA THR A 665 -19.37 -24.50 5.00
C THR A 665 -20.65 -25.29 4.90
N LEU A 666 -21.80 -24.70 5.23
CA LEU A 666 -23.12 -25.33 5.08
C LEU A 666 -23.38 -25.72 3.63
N ASN A 667 -23.06 -24.85 2.68
CA ASN A 667 -23.20 -25.15 1.25
C ASN A 667 -22.38 -26.38 0.85
N SER A 668 -21.10 -26.42 1.24
CA SER A 668 -20.21 -27.55 0.94
C SER A 668 -20.70 -28.86 1.58
N LEU A 669 -21.18 -28.80 2.83
CA LEU A 669 -21.72 -29.95 3.55
C LEU A 669 -23.01 -30.49 2.91
N ILE A 670 -23.91 -29.61 2.47
CA ILE A 670 -25.17 -30.01 1.84
C ILE A 670 -24.91 -30.65 0.47
N VAL A 671 -23.99 -30.09 -0.32
CA VAL A 671 -23.59 -30.69 -1.61
C VAL A 671 -23.00 -32.08 -1.42
N ALA A 672 -22.19 -32.29 -0.38
CA ALA A 672 -21.48 -33.55 -0.15
C ALA A 672 -22.31 -34.62 0.60
N TYR A 673 -23.14 -34.21 1.57
CA TYR A 673 -23.79 -35.11 2.54
C TYR A 673 -25.29 -34.84 2.73
N GLY A 674 -25.96 -34.17 1.79
CA GLY A 674 -27.38 -33.79 1.90
C GLY A 674 -28.34 -34.95 2.21
N ASP A 675 -27.99 -36.18 1.86
CA ASP A 675 -28.75 -37.40 2.15
C ASP A 675 -28.67 -37.90 3.58
N LYS A 676 -27.67 -37.46 4.33
CA LYS A 676 -27.48 -37.79 5.74
C LYS A 676 -28.03 -36.70 6.69
N ILE A 677 -28.55 -35.59 6.14
CA ILE A 677 -29.09 -34.47 6.91
C ILE A 677 -30.61 -34.63 7.08
N GLY A 678 -31.10 -34.53 8.32
CA GLY A 678 -32.52 -34.65 8.63
C GLY A 678 -33.37 -33.46 8.12
N PRO A 679 -34.65 -33.68 7.77
CA PRO A 679 -35.51 -32.65 7.18
C PRO A 679 -35.80 -31.46 8.12
N SER A 680 -35.78 -31.68 9.44
CA SER A 680 -35.94 -30.62 10.44
C SER A 680 -34.80 -29.61 10.43
N ALA A 681 -33.57 -30.06 10.17
CA ALA A 681 -32.40 -29.19 10.10
C ALA A 681 -32.51 -28.19 8.93
N TYR A 682 -33.04 -28.62 7.79
CA TYR A 682 -33.27 -27.76 6.63
C TYR A 682 -34.24 -26.61 6.93
N GLU A 683 -35.32 -26.87 7.67
CA GLU A 683 -36.28 -25.83 8.02
C GLU A 683 -35.65 -24.75 8.91
N VAL A 684 -34.85 -25.14 9.90
CA VAL A 684 -34.14 -24.19 10.78
C VAL A 684 -33.15 -23.35 9.98
N ILE A 685 -32.37 -23.97 9.08
CA ILE A 685 -31.44 -23.25 8.22
C ILE A 685 -32.19 -22.19 7.39
N ILE A 686 -33.30 -22.55 6.73
CA ILE A 686 -34.08 -21.63 5.88
C ILE A 686 -34.61 -20.43 6.66
N VAL A 687 -35.05 -20.64 7.91
CA VAL A 687 -35.49 -19.54 8.78
C VAL A 687 -34.34 -18.55 9.01
N GLU A 688 -33.14 -19.04 9.33
CA GLU A 688 -31.97 -18.17 9.51
C GLU A 688 -31.56 -17.46 8.21
N LEU A 689 -31.57 -18.16 7.07
CA LEU A 689 -31.23 -17.56 5.76
C LEU A 689 -32.16 -16.41 5.40
N SER A 690 -33.45 -16.50 5.73
CA SER A 690 -34.40 -15.42 5.46
C SER A 690 -34.03 -14.11 6.15
N THR A 691 -33.40 -14.17 7.32
CA THR A 691 -32.96 -12.97 8.07
C THR A 691 -31.70 -12.32 7.50
N LEU A 692 -30.92 -13.07 6.70
CA LEU A 692 -29.67 -12.60 6.11
C LEU A 692 -29.89 -11.91 4.76
N ILE A 693 -31.06 -12.09 4.13
CA ILE A 693 -31.40 -11.50 2.83
C ILE A 693 -31.84 -10.05 3.04
N SER A 694 -30.94 -9.13 2.76
CA SER A 694 -31.19 -7.69 2.80
C SER A 694 -30.27 -6.94 1.82
N ASP A 695 -30.57 -5.67 1.58
CA ASP A 695 -29.71 -4.79 0.79
C ASP A 695 -28.57 -4.16 1.61
N SER A 696 -28.51 -4.42 2.93
CA SER A 696 -27.43 -3.95 3.80
C SER A 696 -26.10 -4.67 3.58
N ASP A 697 -26.12 -5.97 3.24
CA ASP A 697 -24.94 -6.78 2.94
C ASP A 697 -25.20 -7.72 1.77
N LEU A 698 -24.96 -7.20 0.55
CA LEU A 698 -25.23 -7.94 -0.70
C LEU A 698 -24.40 -9.22 -0.83
N HIS A 699 -23.19 -9.26 -0.25
CA HIS A 699 -22.35 -10.46 -0.30
C HIS A 699 -22.94 -11.58 0.56
N MET A 700 -23.39 -11.25 1.78
CA MET A 700 -24.09 -12.21 2.64
C MET A 700 -25.39 -12.70 1.99
N THR A 701 -26.15 -11.79 1.39
CA THR A 701 -27.35 -12.12 0.64
C THR A 701 -27.08 -13.06 -0.52
N ALA A 702 -26.01 -12.85 -1.29
CA ALA A 702 -25.61 -13.74 -2.39
C ALA A 702 -25.34 -15.16 -1.87
N LEU A 703 -24.52 -15.32 -0.84
CA LEU A 703 -24.21 -16.61 -0.23
C LEU A 703 -25.44 -17.30 0.35
N ALA A 704 -26.36 -16.54 0.96
CA ALA A 704 -27.60 -17.09 1.51
C ALA A 704 -28.54 -17.58 0.38
N LEU A 705 -28.65 -16.83 -0.72
CA LEU A 705 -29.45 -17.21 -1.89
C LEU A 705 -28.85 -18.41 -2.63
N GLU A 706 -27.52 -18.47 -2.77
CA GLU A 706 -26.82 -19.64 -3.32
C GLU A 706 -27.10 -20.90 -2.49
N LEU A 707 -27.00 -20.79 -1.16
CA LEU A 707 -27.33 -21.90 -0.26
C LEU A 707 -28.80 -22.31 -0.40
N CYS A 708 -29.73 -21.36 -0.54
CA CYS A 708 -31.14 -21.67 -0.84
C CYS A 708 -31.29 -22.43 -2.16
N CYS A 709 -30.53 -22.07 -3.20
CA CYS A 709 -30.56 -22.77 -4.48
C CYS A 709 -30.06 -24.21 -4.33
N THR A 710 -28.96 -24.43 -3.63
CA THR A 710 -28.42 -25.76 -3.34
C THR A 710 -29.44 -26.63 -2.58
N LEU A 711 -30.10 -26.05 -1.56
CA LEU A 711 -31.14 -26.72 -0.79
C LEU A 711 -32.34 -27.15 -1.65
N MET A 712 -32.74 -26.34 -2.63
CA MET A 712 -33.84 -26.65 -3.54
C MET A 712 -33.45 -27.65 -4.64
N ALA A 713 -32.19 -27.63 -5.09
CA ALA A 713 -31.70 -28.50 -6.16
C ALA A 713 -31.43 -29.94 -5.70
N ASP A 714 -31.27 -30.15 -4.39
CA ASP A 714 -31.14 -31.50 -3.84
C ASP A 714 -32.43 -32.30 -4.08
N LYS A 715 -32.37 -33.26 -5.02
CA LYS A 715 -33.49 -34.14 -5.39
C LYS A 715 -34.01 -35.00 -4.23
N ARG A 716 -33.28 -35.05 -3.12
CA ARG A 716 -33.61 -35.80 -1.89
C ARG A 716 -34.26 -34.90 -0.83
N SER A 717 -34.33 -33.59 -1.09
CA SER A 717 -35.05 -32.63 -0.25
C SER A 717 -36.55 -32.92 -0.28
N SER A 718 -37.15 -33.05 0.89
CA SER A 718 -38.59 -33.25 1.02
C SER A 718 -39.36 -32.06 0.42
N ARG A 719 -40.59 -32.29 -0.08
CA ARG A 719 -41.51 -31.25 -0.56
C ARG A 719 -41.68 -30.07 0.44
N ASN A 720 -41.41 -30.32 1.72
CA ASN A 720 -41.46 -29.33 2.80
C ASN A 720 -40.39 -28.22 2.65
N VAL A 721 -39.22 -28.51 2.09
CA VAL A 721 -38.11 -27.54 1.90
C VAL A 721 -38.52 -26.41 0.97
N GLY A 722 -39.05 -26.73 -0.22
CA GLY A 722 -39.49 -25.70 -1.15
C GLY A 722 -40.69 -24.89 -0.64
N SER A 723 -41.55 -25.49 0.19
CA SER A 723 -42.63 -24.75 0.87
C SER A 723 -42.11 -23.75 1.91
N ALA A 724 -41.08 -24.12 2.68
CA ALA A 724 -40.44 -23.24 3.65
C ALA A 724 -39.71 -22.08 2.97
N VAL A 725 -38.98 -22.36 1.87
CA VAL A 725 -38.34 -21.32 1.04
C VAL A 725 -39.38 -20.34 0.49
N ARG A 726 -40.49 -20.85 -0.07
CA ARG A 726 -41.59 -20.00 -0.56
C ARG A 726 -42.17 -19.10 0.54
N ASN A 727 -42.36 -19.61 1.75
CA ASN A 727 -43.02 -18.87 2.81
C ASN A 727 -42.08 -17.87 3.53
N ARG A 728 -40.78 -18.17 3.61
CA ARG A 728 -39.82 -17.37 4.40
C ARG A 728 -38.87 -16.54 3.56
N VAL A 729 -38.35 -17.09 2.46
CA VAL A 729 -37.26 -16.49 1.66
C VAL A 729 -37.80 -15.63 0.52
N LEU A 730 -38.83 -16.11 -0.20
CA LEU A 730 -39.41 -15.38 -1.34
C LEU A 730 -39.89 -13.95 -1.00
N PRO A 731 -40.55 -13.67 0.15
CA PRO A 731 -40.93 -12.30 0.49
C PRO A 731 -39.73 -11.35 0.66
N GLN A 732 -38.62 -11.85 1.21
CA GLN A 732 -37.39 -11.08 1.37
C GLN A 732 -36.70 -10.85 0.02
N ALA A 733 -36.68 -11.87 -0.84
CA ALA A 733 -36.18 -11.76 -2.22
C ALA A 733 -36.94 -10.71 -3.05
N LEU A 734 -38.28 -10.66 -2.91
CA LEU A 734 -39.13 -9.64 -3.56
C LEU A 734 -38.95 -8.23 -2.98
N THR A 735 -38.47 -8.11 -1.73
CA THR A 735 -38.09 -6.82 -1.15
C THR A 735 -36.72 -6.39 -1.69
N LEU A 736 -35.76 -7.32 -1.74
CA LEU A 736 -34.40 -7.09 -2.27
C LEU A 736 -34.39 -6.62 -3.73
N ILE A 737 -35.25 -7.17 -4.59
CA ILE A 737 -35.28 -6.85 -6.03
C ILE A 737 -35.63 -5.37 -6.30
N LYS A 738 -36.24 -4.69 -5.33
CA LYS A 738 -36.58 -3.26 -5.41
C LYS A 738 -35.41 -2.35 -5.03
N SER A 739 -34.33 -2.91 -4.47
CA SER A 739 -33.18 -2.13 -4.04
C SER A 739 -32.39 -1.59 -5.23
N SER A 740 -31.97 -0.32 -5.14
CA SER A 740 -31.07 0.29 -6.12
C SER A 740 -29.63 -0.22 -6.01
N LEU A 741 -29.28 -0.89 -4.91
CA LEU A 741 -27.93 -1.40 -4.64
C LEU A 741 -27.68 -2.77 -5.27
N LEU A 742 -28.74 -3.47 -5.70
CA LEU A 742 -28.65 -4.84 -6.21
C LEU A 742 -27.87 -4.90 -7.54
N GLN A 743 -26.73 -5.60 -7.52
CA GLN A 743 -25.85 -5.79 -8.68
C GLN A 743 -24.91 -7.00 -8.49
N GLY A 744 -24.16 -7.35 -9.52
CA GLY A 744 -23.09 -8.36 -9.46
C GLY A 744 -23.58 -9.73 -9.03
N GLN A 745 -22.82 -10.39 -8.14
CA GLN A 745 -23.10 -11.76 -7.69
C GLN A 745 -24.44 -11.90 -6.96
N ALA A 746 -24.88 -10.91 -6.19
CA ALA A 746 -26.18 -10.97 -5.50
C ALA A 746 -27.35 -11.02 -6.48
N LEU A 747 -27.26 -10.28 -7.60
CA LEU A 747 -28.27 -10.30 -8.66
C LEU A 747 -28.26 -11.64 -9.42
N LEU A 748 -27.08 -12.20 -9.70
CA LEU A 748 -26.95 -13.52 -10.32
C LEU A 748 -27.51 -14.63 -9.41
N ALA A 749 -27.19 -14.59 -8.11
CA ALA A 749 -27.74 -15.52 -7.13
C ALA A 749 -29.27 -15.41 -7.03
N LEU A 750 -29.81 -14.17 -7.09
CA LEU A 750 -31.25 -13.94 -7.11
C LEU A 750 -31.92 -14.48 -8.39
N GLN A 751 -31.29 -14.31 -9.56
CA GLN A 751 -31.77 -14.88 -10.82
C GLN A 751 -31.83 -16.42 -10.75
N ASN A 752 -30.75 -17.05 -10.27
CA ASN A 752 -30.68 -18.49 -10.07
C ASN A 752 -31.73 -18.98 -9.06
N PHE A 753 -31.98 -18.20 -8.01
CA PHE A 753 -33.02 -18.49 -7.02
C PHE A 753 -34.43 -18.54 -7.64
N PHE A 754 -34.79 -17.55 -8.47
CA PHE A 754 -36.08 -17.57 -9.18
C PHE A 754 -36.18 -18.72 -10.18
N ALA A 755 -35.10 -19.07 -10.89
CA ALA A 755 -35.08 -20.27 -11.74
C ALA A 755 -35.30 -21.55 -10.93
N GLY A 756 -34.59 -21.70 -9.80
CA GLY A 756 -34.70 -22.84 -8.89
C GLY A 756 -36.12 -23.04 -8.33
N LEU A 757 -36.81 -21.94 -8.03
CA LEU A 757 -38.21 -22.00 -7.57
C LEU A 757 -39.16 -22.62 -8.59
N VAL A 758 -38.97 -22.34 -9.88
CA VAL A 758 -39.80 -22.91 -10.96
C VAL A 758 -39.59 -24.41 -11.08
N TYR A 759 -38.33 -24.87 -11.02
CA TYR A 759 -38.01 -26.30 -11.07
C TYR A 759 -38.53 -27.09 -9.87
N SER A 760 -38.72 -26.45 -8.72
CA SER A 760 -39.19 -27.11 -7.50
C SER A 760 -40.69 -27.47 -7.48
N GLU A 761 -41.47 -27.06 -8.50
CA GLU A 761 -42.94 -27.24 -8.62
C GLU A 761 -43.79 -26.71 -7.43
N ASN A 762 -43.20 -26.02 -6.45
CA ASN A 762 -43.89 -25.56 -5.24
C ASN A 762 -44.62 -24.21 -5.40
N THR A 763 -44.33 -23.49 -6.48
CA THR A 763 -44.97 -22.22 -6.83
C THR A 763 -45.29 -22.18 -8.32
N SER A 764 -46.47 -21.70 -8.69
CA SER A 764 -46.83 -21.56 -10.11
C SER A 764 -46.03 -20.42 -10.75
N PHE A 765 -45.59 -20.65 -11.99
CA PHE A 765 -44.93 -19.62 -12.80
C PHE A 765 -45.75 -18.32 -12.86
N ASP A 766 -47.07 -18.43 -13.05
CA ASP A 766 -47.93 -17.26 -13.23
C ASP A 766 -47.95 -16.38 -11.96
N ALA A 767 -47.95 -17.00 -10.77
CA ALA A 767 -47.90 -16.27 -9.50
C ALA A 767 -46.53 -15.59 -9.27
N LEU A 768 -45.43 -16.23 -9.67
CA LEU A 768 -44.09 -15.64 -9.58
C LEU A 768 -43.94 -14.47 -10.56
N LEU A 769 -44.41 -14.63 -11.79
CA LEU A 769 -44.39 -13.58 -12.80
C LEU A 769 -45.21 -12.37 -12.35
N GLU A 770 -46.42 -12.59 -11.82
CA GLU A 770 -47.25 -11.52 -11.27
C GLU A 770 -46.60 -10.83 -10.06
N SER A 771 -45.93 -11.58 -9.18
CA SER A 771 -45.20 -11.03 -8.04
C SER A 771 -44.01 -10.15 -8.44
N LEU A 772 -43.28 -10.54 -9.49
CA LEU A 772 -42.17 -9.75 -10.04
C LEU A 772 -42.66 -8.49 -10.74
N LEU A 773 -43.70 -8.59 -11.59
CA LEU A 773 -44.26 -7.44 -12.29
C LEU A 773 -44.96 -6.46 -11.35
N SER A 774 -45.66 -6.96 -10.32
CA SER A 774 -46.26 -6.10 -9.29
C SER A 774 -45.20 -5.38 -8.43
N SER A 775 -44.00 -5.95 -8.30
CA SER A 775 -42.89 -5.30 -7.60
C SER A 775 -42.37 -4.05 -8.31
N ALA A 776 -42.67 -3.88 -9.61
CA ALA A 776 -42.35 -2.68 -10.38
C ALA A 776 -43.44 -1.59 -10.29
N LYS A 777 -44.62 -1.87 -9.74
CA LYS A 777 -45.68 -0.87 -9.58
C LYS A 777 -45.33 0.10 -8.45
N PRO A 778 -45.54 1.42 -8.62
CA PRO A 778 -45.30 2.40 -7.57
C PRO A 778 -46.21 2.12 -6.36
N SER A 779 -45.61 2.06 -5.17
CA SER A 779 -46.36 1.93 -3.91
C SER A 779 -46.85 3.30 -3.46
N PRO A 780 -48.04 3.43 -2.83
CA PRO A 780 -48.50 4.70 -2.28
C PRO A 780 -47.62 5.27 -1.15
N GLN A 781 -46.79 4.42 -0.52
CA GLN A 781 -46.04 4.75 0.72
C GLN A 781 -44.52 4.92 0.51
N SER A 782 -43.99 4.47 -0.61
CA SER A 782 -42.56 4.58 -0.98
C SER A 782 -42.56 5.07 -2.42
N GLY A 783 -41.81 6.12 -2.75
CA GLY A 783 -41.86 6.79 -4.05
C GLY A 783 -41.61 5.89 -5.28
N GLY A 784 -41.35 6.49 -6.44
CA GLY A 784 -41.08 5.74 -7.67
C GLY A 784 -40.00 4.66 -7.52
N VAL A 785 -40.15 3.53 -8.22
CA VAL A 785 -39.17 2.43 -8.24
C VAL A 785 -37.87 2.91 -8.89
N ALA A 786 -36.73 2.59 -8.30
CA ALA A 786 -35.43 2.98 -8.84
C ALA A 786 -35.20 2.37 -10.24
N LYS A 787 -34.53 3.11 -11.14
CA LYS A 787 -34.24 2.65 -12.51
C LYS A 787 -33.52 1.29 -12.53
N GLN A 788 -32.52 1.10 -11.66
CA GLN A 788 -31.77 -0.15 -11.53
C GLN A 788 -32.63 -1.35 -11.12
N ALA A 789 -33.66 -1.13 -10.31
CA ALA A 789 -34.58 -2.18 -9.92
C ALA A 789 -35.42 -2.67 -11.12
N LEU A 790 -35.79 -1.80 -12.06
CA LEU A 790 -36.49 -2.21 -13.28
C LEU A 790 -35.64 -3.16 -14.15
N TYR A 791 -34.33 -2.89 -14.29
CA TYR A 791 -33.40 -3.80 -14.97
C TYR A 791 -33.28 -5.14 -14.23
N SER A 792 -33.17 -5.10 -12.90
CA SER A 792 -33.07 -6.31 -12.08
C SER A 792 -34.34 -7.18 -12.18
N ILE A 793 -35.52 -6.55 -12.15
CA ILE A 793 -36.81 -7.22 -12.35
C ILE A 793 -36.87 -7.84 -13.75
N ALA A 794 -36.50 -7.08 -14.80
CA ALA A 794 -36.51 -7.59 -16.17
C ALA A 794 -35.59 -8.81 -16.36
N GLN A 795 -34.41 -8.79 -15.75
CA GLN A 795 -33.47 -9.92 -15.78
C GLN A 795 -34.03 -11.15 -15.07
N CYS A 796 -34.63 -10.99 -13.88
CA CYS A 796 -35.27 -12.08 -13.15
C CYS A 796 -36.48 -12.64 -13.91
N VAL A 797 -37.30 -11.78 -14.54
CA VAL A 797 -38.43 -12.19 -15.40
C VAL A 797 -37.94 -13.02 -16.59
N ALA A 798 -36.85 -12.58 -17.23
CA ALA A 798 -36.29 -13.32 -18.36
C ALA A 798 -35.81 -14.71 -17.95
N VAL A 799 -35.04 -14.82 -16.86
CA VAL A 799 -34.55 -16.10 -16.34
C VAL A 799 -35.71 -17.01 -15.90
N LEU A 800 -36.74 -16.45 -15.26
CA LEU A 800 -37.97 -17.17 -14.88
C LEU A 800 -38.69 -17.74 -16.12
N CYS A 801 -38.82 -16.95 -17.20
CA CYS A 801 -39.48 -17.37 -18.43
C CYS A 801 -38.74 -18.51 -19.12
N LEU A 802 -37.41 -18.51 -19.09
CA LEU A 802 -36.60 -19.58 -19.68
C LEU A 802 -36.72 -20.87 -18.88
N ALA A 803 -36.70 -20.78 -17.55
CA ALA A 803 -36.88 -21.94 -16.67
C ALA A 803 -38.27 -22.59 -16.82
N ALA A 804 -39.31 -21.81 -17.14
CA ALA A 804 -40.69 -22.30 -17.30
C ALA A 804 -41.00 -22.97 -18.66
N GLY A 805 -40.07 -22.93 -19.62
CA GLY A 805 -40.21 -23.54 -20.94
C GLY A 805 -40.86 -22.66 -22.01
N ASP A 806 -40.85 -23.17 -23.25
CA ASP A 806 -41.08 -22.36 -24.44
C ASP A 806 -42.47 -21.76 -24.58
N GLN A 807 -43.50 -22.52 -24.20
CA GLN A 807 -44.89 -22.10 -24.29
C GLN A 807 -45.18 -20.90 -23.38
N LYS A 808 -44.72 -20.98 -22.12
CA LYS A 808 -44.90 -19.92 -21.11
C LYS A 808 -44.10 -18.68 -21.48
N CYS A 809 -42.87 -18.85 -21.94
CA CYS A 809 -42.07 -17.75 -22.48
C CYS A 809 -42.78 -17.05 -23.66
N SER A 810 -43.32 -17.82 -24.62
CA SER A 810 -44.04 -17.25 -25.76
C SER A 810 -45.32 -16.52 -25.36
N SER A 811 -46.05 -16.97 -24.32
CA SER A 811 -47.22 -16.25 -23.81
C SER A 811 -46.83 -14.94 -23.13
N THR A 812 -45.73 -14.92 -22.37
CA THR A 812 -45.23 -13.69 -21.73
C THR A 812 -44.80 -12.67 -22.78
N VAL A 813 -44.08 -13.08 -23.82
CA VAL A 813 -43.68 -12.18 -24.92
C VAL A 813 -44.90 -11.56 -25.60
N LYS A 814 -45.96 -12.33 -25.86
CA LYS A 814 -47.23 -11.79 -26.41
C LYS A 814 -47.86 -10.76 -25.46
N MET A 815 -47.99 -11.09 -24.17
CA MET A 815 -48.52 -10.17 -23.15
C MET A 815 -47.73 -8.86 -23.09
N LEU A 816 -46.39 -8.92 -23.09
CA LEU A 816 -45.54 -7.72 -23.08
C LEU A 816 -45.67 -6.91 -24.37
N THR A 817 -45.83 -7.58 -25.51
CA THR A 817 -46.02 -6.92 -26.82
C THR A 817 -47.36 -6.20 -26.88
N ASP A 818 -48.42 -6.78 -26.31
CA ASP A 818 -49.74 -6.16 -26.27
C ASP A 818 -49.76 -4.94 -25.31
N ILE A 819 -49.02 -4.99 -24.19
CA ILE A 819 -48.81 -3.83 -23.31
C ILE A 819 -48.21 -2.64 -24.04
N LEU A 820 -47.32 -2.87 -25.02
CA LEU A 820 -46.70 -1.78 -25.80
C LEU A 820 -47.65 -1.14 -26.80
N LYS A 821 -48.77 -1.81 -27.14
CA LYS A 821 -49.82 -1.25 -27.99
C LYS A 821 -50.83 -0.41 -27.20
N ASP A 822 -50.87 -0.58 -25.88
CA ASP A 822 -51.71 0.20 -24.96
C ASP A 822 -50.91 1.42 -24.41
N ASP A 823 -51.52 2.61 -24.34
CA ASP A 823 -50.88 3.92 -24.02
C ASP A 823 -50.33 4.08 -22.57
N GLY A 824 -50.00 2.99 -21.86
CA GLY A 824 -49.48 3.03 -20.48
C GLY A 824 -47.97 3.26 -20.39
N THR A 825 -47.53 4.44 -19.91
CA THR A 825 -46.12 4.88 -19.87
C THR A 825 -45.17 4.03 -19.00
N ILE A 826 -45.56 3.69 -17.77
CA ILE A 826 -44.69 2.91 -16.84
C ILE A 826 -44.63 1.43 -17.24
N ASN A 827 -45.76 0.88 -17.68
CA ASN A 827 -45.83 -0.52 -18.12
C ASN A 827 -45.02 -0.72 -19.41
N SER A 828 -44.96 0.29 -20.29
CA SER A 828 -44.18 0.24 -21.53
C SER A 828 -42.67 0.17 -21.29
N HIS A 829 -42.13 0.92 -20.33
CA HIS A 829 -40.69 0.90 -20.01
C HIS A 829 -40.25 -0.49 -19.52
N LEU A 830 -40.95 -1.06 -18.53
CA LEU A 830 -40.62 -2.39 -18.01
C LEU A 830 -40.82 -3.48 -19.08
N ALA A 831 -41.86 -3.36 -19.91
CA ALA A 831 -42.12 -4.31 -20.98
C ALA A 831 -40.97 -4.36 -22.00
N LEU A 832 -40.45 -3.20 -22.42
CA LEU A 832 -39.27 -3.13 -23.30
C LEU A 832 -38.04 -3.78 -22.68
N LEU A 833 -37.75 -3.51 -21.40
CA LEU A 833 -36.61 -4.13 -20.70
C LEU A 833 -36.77 -5.66 -20.60
N CYS A 834 -37.96 -6.15 -20.25
CA CYS A 834 -38.25 -7.58 -20.18
C CYS A 834 -38.11 -8.25 -21.55
N LEU A 835 -38.63 -7.64 -22.62
CA LEU A 835 -38.49 -8.14 -23.98
C LEU A 835 -37.02 -8.19 -24.42
N GLY A 836 -36.24 -7.17 -24.09
CA GLY A 836 -34.79 -7.16 -24.31
C GLY A 836 -34.09 -8.32 -23.62
N GLU A 837 -34.30 -8.49 -22.32
CA GLU A 837 -33.64 -9.54 -21.53
C GLU A 837 -34.07 -10.96 -21.94
N ILE A 838 -35.34 -11.16 -22.30
CA ILE A 838 -35.84 -12.44 -22.85
C ILE A 838 -35.21 -12.67 -24.23
N GLY A 839 -35.26 -11.67 -25.11
CA GLY A 839 -34.74 -11.75 -26.47
C GLY A 839 -33.23 -11.91 -26.55
N ARG A 840 -32.49 -11.48 -25.54
CA ARG A 840 -31.05 -11.78 -25.43
C ARG A 840 -30.77 -13.26 -25.31
N ARG A 841 -31.59 -13.96 -24.52
CA ARG A 841 -31.35 -15.36 -24.11
C ARG A 841 -32.10 -16.36 -24.97
N LYS A 842 -33.07 -15.91 -25.76
CA LYS A 842 -33.90 -16.76 -26.61
C LYS A 842 -34.28 -16.07 -27.91
N ASP A 843 -34.27 -16.82 -29.01
CA ASP A 843 -34.73 -16.34 -30.31
C ASP A 843 -36.22 -15.99 -30.30
N LEU A 844 -36.54 -14.75 -30.63
CA LEU A 844 -37.91 -14.22 -30.77
C LEU A 844 -38.36 -14.11 -32.23
N SER A 845 -37.60 -14.67 -33.18
CA SER A 845 -37.89 -14.60 -34.63
C SER A 845 -39.26 -15.16 -35.01
N SER A 846 -39.83 -16.06 -34.19
CA SER A 846 -41.17 -16.64 -34.33
C SER A 846 -42.30 -15.65 -34.08
N HIS A 847 -42.04 -14.54 -33.39
CA HIS A 847 -43.03 -13.52 -33.10
C HIS A 847 -43.00 -12.46 -34.21
N ALA A 848 -44.07 -12.39 -35.01
CA ALA A 848 -44.14 -11.48 -36.15
C ALA A 848 -44.12 -10.01 -35.70
N HIS A 849 -43.36 -9.17 -36.41
CA HIS A 849 -43.30 -7.71 -36.27
C HIS A 849 -42.77 -7.16 -34.94
N ILE A 850 -42.10 -7.97 -34.11
CA ILE A 850 -41.52 -7.49 -32.84
C ILE A 850 -40.52 -6.35 -33.05
N GLU A 851 -39.71 -6.43 -34.12
CA GLU A 851 -38.76 -5.40 -34.51
C GLU A 851 -39.43 -4.06 -34.87
N THR A 852 -40.60 -4.09 -35.50
CA THR A 852 -41.35 -2.89 -35.90
C THR A 852 -41.95 -2.20 -34.67
N ILE A 853 -42.56 -2.98 -33.77
CA ILE A 853 -43.19 -2.48 -32.53
C ILE A 853 -42.17 -1.76 -31.63
N ILE A 854 -40.94 -2.30 -31.55
CA ILE A 854 -39.87 -1.66 -30.76
C ILE A 854 -39.39 -0.36 -31.42
N ILE A 855 -39.27 -0.32 -32.75
CA ILE A 855 -38.86 0.90 -33.48
C ILE A 855 -39.92 2.00 -33.42
N GLU A 856 -41.20 1.67 -33.30
CA GLU A 856 -42.27 2.64 -33.06
C GLU A 856 -42.07 3.35 -31.72
N SER A 857 -41.60 2.62 -30.70
CA SER A 857 -41.29 3.18 -29.37
C SER A 857 -40.17 4.23 -29.37
N PHE A 858 -39.37 4.35 -30.44
CA PHE A 858 -38.36 5.41 -30.57
C PHE A 858 -38.99 6.80 -30.74
N GLN A 859 -40.26 6.88 -31.14
CA GLN A 859 -40.99 8.13 -31.30
C GLN A 859 -41.64 8.62 -30.00
N SER A 860 -41.48 7.87 -28.90
CA SER A 860 -42.02 8.25 -27.59
C SER A 860 -41.52 9.63 -27.15
N PRO A 861 -42.36 10.46 -26.49
CA PRO A 861 -41.91 11.73 -25.92
C PRO A 861 -40.97 11.54 -24.71
N PHE A 862 -40.90 10.34 -24.13
CA PHE A 862 -40.07 10.04 -22.97
C PHE A 862 -38.74 9.39 -23.36
N GLU A 863 -37.63 10.02 -22.96
CA GLU A 863 -36.28 9.53 -23.29
C GLU A 863 -35.97 8.16 -22.67
N GLU A 864 -36.55 7.86 -21.52
CA GLU A 864 -36.44 6.56 -20.84
C GLU A 864 -36.96 5.43 -21.72
N ILE A 865 -38.11 5.61 -22.35
CA ILE A 865 -38.72 4.64 -23.26
C ILE A 865 -37.87 4.48 -24.52
N LYS A 866 -37.33 5.57 -25.09
CA LYS A 866 -36.42 5.49 -26.24
C LYS A 866 -35.15 4.71 -25.92
N SER A 867 -34.55 4.97 -24.75
CA SER A 867 -33.35 4.26 -24.30
C SER A 867 -33.63 2.78 -24.04
N ALA A 868 -34.78 2.44 -23.44
CA ALA A 868 -35.20 1.06 -23.20
C ALA A 868 -35.54 0.32 -24.50
N ALA A 869 -36.11 1.02 -25.49
CA ALA A 869 -36.39 0.45 -26.81
C ALA A 869 -35.09 0.15 -27.57
N SER A 870 -34.10 1.05 -27.52
CA SER A 870 -32.77 0.80 -28.07
C SER A 870 -32.08 -0.37 -27.39
N TYR A 871 -32.14 -0.43 -26.05
CA TYR A 871 -31.65 -1.56 -25.25
C TYR A 871 -32.32 -2.88 -25.66
N ALA A 872 -33.65 -2.86 -25.80
CA ALA A 872 -34.43 -4.04 -26.17
C ALA A 872 -34.09 -4.55 -27.57
N LEU A 873 -34.02 -3.65 -28.56
CA LEU A 873 -33.69 -4.00 -29.95
C LEU A 873 -32.29 -4.61 -30.04
N GLY A 874 -31.30 -4.01 -29.37
CA GLY A 874 -29.93 -4.52 -29.35
C GLY A 874 -29.85 -5.90 -28.68
N ASN A 875 -30.49 -6.09 -27.53
CA ASN A 875 -30.49 -7.37 -26.82
C ASN A 875 -31.26 -8.46 -27.58
N ILE A 876 -32.40 -8.16 -28.21
CA ILE A 876 -33.12 -9.12 -29.07
C ILE A 876 -32.26 -9.57 -30.25
N ALA A 877 -31.47 -8.65 -30.80
CA ALA A 877 -30.56 -9.00 -31.89
C ALA A 877 -29.47 -9.99 -31.47
N VAL A 878 -29.06 -10.00 -30.20
CA VAL A 878 -28.11 -11.01 -29.67
C VAL A 878 -28.71 -12.42 -29.72
N GLY A 879 -30.01 -12.58 -29.43
CA GLY A 879 -30.67 -13.89 -29.48
C GLY A 879 -30.78 -14.50 -30.89
N ASN A 880 -30.82 -13.67 -31.93
CA ASN A 880 -30.72 -14.11 -33.32
C ASN A 880 -30.05 -13.05 -34.21
N LEU A 881 -28.72 -13.11 -34.24
CA LEU A 881 -27.90 -12.18 -35.03
C LEU A 881 -28.25 -12.23 -36.52
N SER A 882 -28.54 -13.41 -37.07
CA SER A 882 -28.72 -13.58 -38.52
C SER A 882 -29.92 -12.80 -39.08
N LYS A 883 -31.00 -12.67 -38.31
CA LYS A 883 -32.21 -11.95 -38.70
C LYS A 883 -32.11 -10.45 -38.35
N TYR A 884 -31.74 -10.13 -37.12
CA TYR A 884 -31.93 -8.80 -36.57
C TYR A 884 -30.73 -7.86 -36.78
N LEU A 885 -29.49 -8.38 -36.89
CA LEU A 885 -28.33 -7.53 -37.15
C LEU A 885 -28.40 -6.88 -38.55
N PRO A 886 -28.69 -7.60 -39.65
CA PRO A 886 -28.86 -6.97 -40.96
C PRO A 886 -29.96 -5.91 -40.97
N PHE A 887 -31.04 -6.14 -40.22
CA PHE A 887 -32.13 -5.17 -40.06
C PHE A 887 -31.65 -3.90 -39.35
N ILE A 888 -30.93 -4.00 -38.23
CA ILE A 888 -30.38 -2.82 -37.54
C ILE A 888 -29.46 -2.04 -38.47
N LEU A 889 -28.57 -2.72 -39.21
CA LEU A 889 -27.63 -2.07 -40.13
C LEU A 889 -28.36 -1.33 -41.26
N ASP A 890 -29.36 -1.94 -41.90
CA ASP A 890 -30.17 -1.31 -42.94
C ASP A 890 -30.94 -0.08 -42.42
N GLN A 891 -31.47 -0.15 -41.20
CA GLN A 891 -32.17 0.98 -40.60
C GLN A 891 -31.23 2.15 -40.26
N ILE A 892 -29.96 1.88 -39.93
CA ILE A 892 -28.97 2.95 -39.67
C ILE A 892 -28.69 3.74 -40.95
N ASP A 893 -28.57 3.07 -42.10
CA ASP A 893 -28.35 3.72 -43.40
C ASP A 893 -29.58 4.52 -43.86
N ASN A 894 -30.78 4.00 -43.61
CA ASN A 894 -32.02 4.56 -44.16
C ASN A 894 -32.73 5.61 -43.27
N GLN A 895 -32.47 5.65 -41.95
CA GLN A 895 -33.22 6.52 -41.00
C GLN A 895 -32.33 7.47 -40.18
N GLN A 896 -31.88 8.57 -40.81
CA GLN A 896 -31.01 9.58 -40.16
C GLN A 896 -31.55 10.12 -38.82
N LYS A 897 -32.87 10.33 -38.68
CA LYS A 897 -33.47 10.84 -37.43
C LYS A 897 -33.43 9.85 -36.25
N LYS A 898 -33.30 8.55 -36.51
CA LYS A 898 -33.24 7.49 -35.48
C LYS A 898 -31.83 6.92 -35.31
N GLN A 899 -30.87 7.43 -36.07
CA GLN A 899 -29.51 6.91 -36.18
C GLN A 899 -28.80 6.79 -34.84
N TYR A 900 -28.91 7.80 -33.96
CA TYR A 900 -28.30 7.77 -32.63
C TYR A 900 -28.77 6.57 -31.79
N LEU A 901 -30.08 6.32 -31.71
CA LEU A 901 -30.65 5.20 -30.96
C LEU A 901 -30.35 3.84 -31.62
N LEU A 902 -30.29 3.78 -32.95
CA LEU A 902 -29.90 2.56 -33.66
C LEU A 902 -28.42 2.22 -33.46
N LEU A 903 -27.53 3.22 -33.42
CA LEU A 903 -26.12 3.04 -33.07
C LEU A 903 -25.97 2.55 -31.62
N HIS A 904 -26.78 3.06 -30.68
CA HIS A 904 -26.83 2.51 -29.33
C HIS A 904 -27.32 1.05 -29.28
N SER A 905 -28.26 0.68 -30.15
CA SER A 905 -28.73 -0.71 -30.27
C SER A 905 -27.63 -1.62 -30.82
N LEU A 906 -26.91 -1.17 -31.86
CA LEU A 906 -25.74 -1.87 -32.40
C LEU A 906 -24.62 -1.98 -31.35
N LYS A 907 -24.39 -0.92 -30.57
CA LYS A 907 -23.44 -0.92 -29.46
C LYS A 907 -23.75 -2.02 -28.45
N GLU A 908 -25.01 -2.17 -28.06
CA GLU A 908 -25.42 -3.23 -27.13
C GLU A 908 -25.11 -4.62 -27.71
N VAL A 909 -25.37 -4.87 -29.00
CA VAL A 909 -25.00 -6.13 -29.67
C VAL A 909 -23.50 -6.41 -29.54
N ILE A 910 -22.66 -5.41 -29.88
CA ILE A 910 -21.21 -5.54 -29.86
C ILE A 910 -20.69 -5.76 -28.44
N VAL A 911 -21.15 -4.95 -27.47
CA VAL A 911 -20.74 -5.05 -26.06
C VAL A 911 -21.10 -6.43 -25.52
N ARG A 912 -22.30 -6.94 -25.78
CA ARG A 912 -22.70 -8.28 -25.30
C ARG A 912 -21.88 -9.39 -25.92
N GLN A 913 -21.62 -9.34 -27.23
CA GLN A 913 -20.78 -10.35 -27.86
C GLN A 913 -19.32 -10.31 -27.37
N SER A 914 -18.80 -9.12 -27.04
CA SER A 914 -17.47 -9.01 -26.44
C SER A 914 -17.39 -9.64 -25.04
N VAL A 915 -18.47 -9.55 -24.25
CA VAL A 915 -18.54 -10.14 -22.90
C VAL A 915 -18.76 -11.65 -22.97
N ASP A 916 -19.66 -12.09 -23.84
CA ASP A 916 -20.03 -13.51 -23.99
C ASP A 916 -18.98 -14.29 -24.83
N LYS A 917 -17.94 -13.59 -25.35
CA LYS A 917 -16.84 -14.12 -26.19
C LYS A 917 -17.32 -14.90 -27.42
N ALA A 918 -18.46 -14.52 -27.99
CA ALA A 918 -18.99 -15.17 -29.19
C ALA A 918 -18.43 -14.53 -30.47
N GLU A 919 -18.21 -15.36 -31.50
CA GLU A 919 -17.67 -14.92 -32.78
C GLU A 919 -18.75 -14.26 -33.66
N PHE A 920 -18.37 -13.17 -34.34
CA PHE A 920 -19.17 -12.62 -35.43
C PHE A 920 -18.83 -13.32 -36.75
N GLN A 921 -19.81 -13.42 -37.64
CA GLN A 921 -19.52 -13.80 -39.03
C GLN A 921 -18.67 -12.71 -39.69
N ASP A 922 -17.60 -13.10 -40.39
CA ASP A 922 -16.65 -12.20 -41.04
C ASP A 922 -17.32 -11.13 -41.93
N SER A 923 -18.32 -11.53 -42.73
CA SER A 923 -19.08 -10.62 -43.60
C SER A 923 -19.86 -9.54 -42.83
N SER A 924 -20.26 -9.83 -41.59
CA SER A 924 -20.97 -8.90 -40.72
C SER A 924 -20.00 -7.91 -40.08
N VAL A 925 -18.81 -8.37 -39.69
CA VAL A 925 -17.75 -7.50 -39.17
C VAL A 925 -17.35 -6.46 -40.21
N GLU A 926 -17.13 -6.86 -41.48
CA GLU A 926 -16.78 -5.92 -42.54
C GLU A 926 -17.85 -4.84 -42.77
N LYS A 927 -19.13 -5.22 -42.77
CA LYS A 927 -20.25 -4.28 -42.90
C LYS A 927 -20.33 -3.32 -41.72
N ILE A 928 -20.20 -3.83 -40.49
CA ILE A 928 -20.18 -3.02 -39.27
C ILE A 928 -19.01 -2.04 -39.31
N LEU A 929 -17.81 -2.50 -39.64
CA LEU A 929 -16.63 -1.64 -39.70
C LEU A 929 -16.78 -0.54 -40.75
N LYS A 930 -17.29 -0.87 -41.95
CA LYS A 930 -17.54 0.13 -43.00
C LYS A 930 -18.54 1.19 -42.52
N LEU A 931 -19.63 0.77 -41.88
CA LEU A 931 -20.64 1.67 -41.31
C LEU A 931 -20.03 2.57 -40.22
N LEU A 932 -19.35 2.00 -39.23
CA LEU A 932 -18.76 2.73 -38.12
C LEU A 932 -17.70 3.74 -38.61
N PHE A 933 -16.85 3.36 -39.57
CA PHE A 933 -15.86 4.27 -40.13
C PHE A 933 -16.45 5.44 -40.91
N ASN A 934 -17.60 5.26 -41.57
CA ASN A 934 -18.32 6.37 -42.20
C ASN A 934 -18.83 7.40 -41.17
N HIS A 935 -19.07 6.97 -39.93
CA HIS A 935 -19.58 7.83 -38.85
C HIS A 935 -18.49 8.40 -37.93
N CYS A 936 -17.21 8.13 -38.19
CA CYS A 936 -16.10 8.73 -37.43
C CYS A 936 -16.01 10.26 -37.59
N GLU A 937 -16.57 10.82 -38.67
CA GLU A 937 -16.53 12.24 -39.01
C GLU A 937 -17.82 13.01 -38.67
N SER A 938 -18.74 12.37 -37.93
CA SER A 938 -19.99 13.02 -37.51
C SER A 938 -19.72 14.32 -36.75
N GLU A 939 -20.53 15.36 -36.99
CA GLU A 939 -20.43 16.63 -36.27
C GLU A 939 -20.80 16.47 -34.78
N GLU A 940 -21.69 15.53 -34.47
CA GLU A 940 -22.13 15.23 -33.11
C GLU A 940 -21.08 14.39 -32.35
N GLU A 941 -20.50 14.96 -31.28
CA GLU A 941 -19.53 14.25 -30.42
C GLU A 941 -20.13 12.97 -29.79
N GLY A 942 -21.42 12.99 -29.45
CA GLY A 942 -22.12 11.82 -28.91
C GLY A 942 -22.08 10.62 -29.86
N VAL A 943 -22.32 10.84 -31.16
CA VAL A 943 -22.23 9.80 -32.20
C VAL A 943 -20.81 9.26 -32.32
N ARG A 944 -19.80 10.16 -32.34
CA ARG A 944 -18.38 9.74 -32.41
C ARG A 944 -17.96 8.89 -31.22
N ASN A 945 -18.43 9.22 -30.01
CA ASN A 945 -18.13 8.43 -28.81
C ASN A 945 -18.77 7.03 -28.85
N VAL A 946 -20.02 6.91 -29.32
CA VAL A 946 -20.67 5.60 -29.51
C VAL A 946 -19.93 4.76 -30.55
N VAL A 947 -19.53 5.38 -31.67
CA VAL A 947 -18.73 4.71 -32.71
C VAL A 947 -17.37 4.26 -32.17
N ALA A 948 -16.67 5.11 -31.42
CA ALA A 948 -15.40 4.78 -30.80
C ALA A 948 -15.54 3.61 -29.81
N GLU A 949 -16.58 3.63 -28.96
CA GLU A 949 -16.87 2.53 -28.04
C GLU A 949 -17.13 1.22 -28.80
N CYS A 950 -17.92 1.24 -29.87
CA CYS A 950 -18.16 0.08 -30.73
C CYS A 950 -16.86 -0.47 -31.32
N LEU A 951 -16.04 0.38 -31.93
CA LEU A 951 -14.75 -0.02 -32.51
C LEU A 951 -13.81 -0.61 -31.42
N GLY A 952 -13.72 0.04 -30.26
CA GLY A 952 -12.91 -0.47 -29.14
C GLY A 952 -13.36 -1.85 -28.65
N LYS A 953 -14.68 -2.10 -28.58
CA LYS A 953 -15.23 -3.40 -28.17
C LYS A 953 -15.08 -4.48 -29.25
N ILE A 954 -15.14 -4.14 -30.53
CA ILE A 954 -14.80 -5.08 -31.61
C ILE A 954 -13.32 -5.45 -31.53
N ALA A 955 -12.43 -4.55 -31.11
CA ALA A 955 -11.00 -4.84 -31.00
C ALA A 955 -10.71 -5.94 -29.96
N LEU A 956 -11.58 -6.09 -28.95
CA LEU A 956 -11.50 -7.20 -27.99
C LEU A 956 -11.88 -8.56 -28.59
N ILE A 957 -12.66 -8.57 -29.69
CA ILE A 957 -13.10 -9.80 -30.37
C ILE A 957 -12.13 -10.14 -31.51
N GLU A 958 -11.83 -9.18 -32.38
CA GLU A 958 -11.01 -9.35 -33.60
C GLU A 958 -9.82 -8.35 -33.62
N PRO A 959 -8.83 -8.48 -32.71
CA PRO A 959 -7.73 -7.53 -32.59
C PRO A 959 -6.82 -7.49 -33.83
N VAL A 960 -6.59 -8.64 -34.47
CA VAL A 960 -5.66 -8.78 -35.62
C VAL A 960 -6.13 -7.97 -36.83
N LYS A 961 -7.44 -7.90 -37.07
CA LYS A 961 -8.01 -7.13 -38.19
C LYS A 961 -8.17 -5.66 -37.82
N LEU A 962 -8.64 -5.37 -36.60
CA LEU A 962 -9.07 -4.03 -36.25
C LEU A 962 -7.93 -3.08 -35.85
N ILE A 963 -6.93 -3.54 -35.09
CA ILE A 963 -5.80 -2.68 -34.67
C ILE A 963 -5.05 -2.10 -35.88
N PRO A 964 -4.68 -2.88 -36.91
CA PRO A 964 -4.07 -2.32 -38.13
C PRO A 964 -5.00 -1.36 -38.88
N ALA A 965 -6.31 -1.63 -38.93
CA ALA A 965 -7.28 -0.76 -39.58
C ALA A 965 -7.47 0.58 -38.87
N LEU A 966 -7.35 0.59 -37.53
CA LEU A 966 -7.32 1.80 -36.71
C LEU A 966 -6.01 2.55 -36.95
N LYS A 967 -4.86 1.87 -36.94
CA LYS A 967 -3.55 2.46 -37.22
C LYS A 967 -3.53 3.20 -38.57
N LEU A 968 -4.06 2.61 -39.64
CA LEU A 968 -4.11 3.25 -40.96
C LEU A 968 -4.83 4.62 -40.94
N ARG A 969 -5.81 4.79 -40.04
CA ARG A 969 -6.64 5.99 -39.94
C ARG A 969 -6.04 7.07 -39.03
N THR A 970 -4.94 6.78 -38.33
CA THR A 970 -4.21 7.81 -37.57
C THR A 970 -3.57 8.87 -38.49
N THR A 971 -3.38 8.56 -39.77
CA THR A 971 -2.88 9.49 -40.79
C THR A 971 -3.98 10.11 -41.67
N SER A 972 -5.26 9.93 -41.30
CA SER A 972 -6.39 10.50 -42.06
C SER A 972 -6.32 12.03 -42.07
N PRO A 973 -6.71 12.72 -43.17
CA PRO A 973 -6.78 14.18 -43.20
C PRO A 973 -7.81 14.74 -42.21
N ALA A 974 -8.88 14.01 -41.92
CA ALA A 974 -9.94 14.46 -41.04
C ALA A 974 -9.56 14.31 -39.55
N ALA A 975 -9.55 15.43 -38.82
CA ALA A 975 -9.19 15.45 -37.40
C ALA A 975 -10.14 14.61 -36.53
N PHE A 976 -11.46 14.65 -36.80
CA PHE A 976 -12.43 13.86 -36.05
C PHE A 976 -12.25 12.34 -36.23
N THR A 977 -11.83 11.89 -37.42
CA THR A 977 -11.44 10.49 -37.64
C THR A 977 -10.26 10.10 -36.78
N ARG A 978 -9.18 10.90 -36.78
CA ARG A 978 -8.00 10.65 -35.93
C ARG A 978 -8.37 10.61 -34.44
N ALA A 979 -9.17 11.56 -33.96
CA ALA A 979 -9.61 11.61 -32.57
C ALA A 979 -10.47 10.38 -32.19
N THR A 980 -11.43 9.99 -33.03
CA THR A 980 -12.32 8.84 -32.81
C THR A 980 -11.54 7.53 -32.73
N VAL A 981 -10.54 7.36 -33.59
CA VAL A 981 -9.66 6.18 -33.59
C VAL A 981 -8.88 6.05 -32.29
N VAL A 982 -8.34 7.14 -31.76
CA VAL A 982 -7.61 7.13 -30.48
C VAL A 982 -8.55 6.82 -29.31
N ILE A 983 -9.77 7.37 -29.33
CA ILE A 983 -10.80 7.03 -28.32
C ILE A 983 -11.25 5.57 -28.45
N ALA A 984 -11.27 5.00 -29.66
CA ALA A 984 -11.59 3.59 -29.85
C ALA A 984 -10.54 2.69 -29.19
N VAL A 985 -9.26 3.02 -29.36
CA VAL A 985 -8.16 2.34 -28.64
C VAL A 985 -8.34 2.45 -27.13
N LYS A 986 -8.73 3.62 -26.61
CA LYS A 986 -9.07 3.78 -25.18
C LYS A 986 -10.13 2.76 -24.72
N TYR A 987 -11.20 2.56 -25.47
CA TYR A 987 -12.27 1.61 -25.11
C TYR A 987 -11.91 0.12 -25.26
N SER A 988 -10.80 -0.17 -25.94
CA SER A 988 -10.25 -1.52 -26.09
C SER A 988 -9.42 -1.97 -24.87
N ILE A 989 -9.06 -1.05 -23.97
CA ILE A 989 -8.28 -1.37 -22.78
C ILE A 989 -9.20 -1.76 -21.62
N VAL A 990 -9.01 -2.97 -21.11
CA VAL A 990 -9.73 -3.55 -19.96
C VAL A 990 -8.74 -3.97 -18.88
N GLU A 991 -9.11 -3.98 -17.60
CA GLU A 991 -8.16 -4.29 -16.50
C GLU A 991 -7.52 -5.69 -16.61
N ARG A 992 -8.24 -6.66 -17.20
CA ARG A 992 -7.75 -8.04 -17.35
C ARG A 992 -6.79 -8.17 -18.53
N PRO A 993 -5.75 -9.03 -18.45
CA PRO A 993 -4.89 -9.35 -19.59
C PRO A 993 -5.72 -10.03 -20.68
N GLU A 994 -5.62 -9.56 -21.92
CA GLU A 994 -6.38 -10.05 -23.08
C GLU A 994 -5.45 -10.14 -24.29
N LYS A 995 -5.81 -10.96 -25.29
CA LYS A 995 -4.99 -11.20 -26.50
C LYS A 995 -4.63 -9.92 -27.28
N ILE A 996 -5.46 -8.87 -27.15
CA ILE A 996 -5.23 -7.56 -27.76
C ILE A 996 -3.92 -6.91 -27.29
N ASP A 997 -3.44 -7.22 -26.09
CA ASP A 997 -2.28 -6.57 -25.47
C ASP A 997 -1.00 -6.81 -26.27
N GLU A 998 -0.78 -8.05 -26.71
CA GLU A 998 0.37 -8.46 -27.52
C GLU A 998 0.37 -7.78 -28.91
N ILE A 999 -0.82 -7.58 -29.47
CA ILE A 999 -1.00 -7.01 -30.81
C ILE A 999 -0.90 -5.49 -30.77
N ILE A 1000 -1.44 -4.85 -29.73
CA ILE A 1000 -1.46 -3.39 -29.64
C ILE A 1000 -0.12 -2.86 -29.18
N TYR A 1001 0.63 -3.58 -28.32
CA TYR A 1001 1.92 -3.14 -27.78
C TYR A 1001 2.89 -2.56 -28.82
N PRO A 1002 3.22 -3.25 -29.94
CA PRO A 1002 4.11 -2.69 -30.97
C PRO A 1002 3.53 -1.45 -31.68
N GLU A 1003 2.22 -1.25 -31.60
CA GLU A 1003 1.48 -0.18 -32.29
C GLU A 1003 1.05 0.98 -31.39
N ILE A 1004 1.17 0.86 -30.07
CA ILE A 1004 0.73 1.88 -29.09
C ILE A 1004 1.32 3.26 -29.39
N ALA A 1005 2.61 3.31 -29.75
CA ALA A 1005 3.29 4.56 -30.08
C ALA A 1005 2.59 5.31 -31.22
N SER A 1006 2.05 4.60 -32.22
CA SER A 1006 1.35 5.22 -33.35
C SER A 1006 0.08 5.97 -32.95
N PHE A 1007 -0.56 5.58 -31.84
CA PHE A 1007 -1.77 6.22 -31.31
C PHE A 1007 -1.44 7.32 -30.30
N LEU A 1008 -0.54 7.05 -29.34
CA LEU A 1008 -0.25 7.99 -28.25
C LEU A 1008 0.61 9.18 -28.70
N MET A 1009 1.43 9.02 -29.75
CA MET A 1009 2.23 10.12 -30.30
C MET A 1009 1.40 11.18 -31.05
N LEU A 1010 0.11 10.91 -31.29
CA LEU A 1010 -0.85 11.92 -31.74
C LEU A 1010 -1.09 13.04 -30.70
N ILE A 1011 -0.48 12.96 -29.51
CA ILE A 1011 -0.35 14.11 -28.61
C ILE A 1011 0.40 15.29 -29.26
N LYS A 1012 1.16 15.05 -30.36
CA LYS A 1012 1.81 16.08 -31.19
C LYS A 1012 0.93 16.63 -32.32
N ASP A 1013 -0.33 16.17 -32.46
CA ASP A 1013 -1.21 16.57 -33.57
C ASP A 1013 -1.51 18.08 -33.53
N GLN A 1014 -1.74 18.66 -34.71
CA GLN A 1014 -2.11 20.07 -34.84
C GLN A 1014 -3.49 20.35 -34.22
N ASP A 1015 -4.42 19.41 -34.36
CA ASP A 1015 -5.79 19.57 -33.86
C ASP A 1015 -5.89 19.26 -32.36
N ARG A 1016 -6.58 20.15 -31.63
CA ARG A 1016 -6.74 20.05 -30.17
C ARG A 1016 -7.56 18.86 -29.72
N HIS A 1017 -8.54 18.42 -30.51
CA HIS A 1017 -9.42 17.30 -30.15
C HIS A 1017 -8.66 15.97 -30.25
N VAL A 1018 -7.76 15.85 -31.23
CA VAL A 1018 -6.86 14.70 -31.36
C VAL A 1018 -5.88 14.63 -30.19
N ARG A 1019 -5.26 15.77 -29.82
CA ARG A 1019 -4.39 15.84 -28.64
C ARG A 1019 -5.12 15.45 -27.35
N ARG A 1020 -6.36 15.94 -27.17
CA ARG A 1020 -7.20 15.57 -26.01
C ARG A 1020 -7.51 14.07 -26.00
N ALA A 1021 -7.86 13.49 -27.15
CA ALA A 1021 -8.09 12.06 -27.27
C ALA A 1021 -6.84 11.24 -26.87
N ALA A 1022 -5.64 11.66 -27.32
CA ALA A 1022 -4.38 11.01 -26.96
C ALA A 1022 -4.09 11.07 -25.46
N VAL A 1023 -4.32 12.22 -24.81
CA VAL A 1023 -4.18 12.37 -23.35
C VAL A 1023 -5.16 11.48 -22.59
N LEU A 1024 -6.42 11.42 -23.01
CA LEU A 1024 -7.42 10.57 -22.38
C LEU A 1024 -7.12 9.07 -22.57
N ALA A 1025 -6.60 8.69 -23.73
CA ALA A 1025 -6.13 7.33 -23.98
C ALA A 1025 -4.93 7.01 -23.08
N LEU A 1026 -3.92 7.89 -23.03
CA LEU A 1026 -2.75 7.74 -22.16
C LEU A 1026 -3.14 7.55 -20.68
N SER A 1027 -4.05 8.37 -20.17
CA SER A 1027 -4.58 8.22 -18.80
C SER A 1027 -5.27 6.85 -18.60
N THR A 1028 -6.01 6.36 -19.60
CA THR A 1028 -6.67 5.04 -19.50
C THR A 1028 -5.67 3.89 -19.54
N PHE A 1029 -4.62 3.99 -20.36
CA PHE A 1029 -3.50 3.04 -20.34
C PHE A 1029 -2.77 3.09 -19.00
N ALA A 1030 -2.46 4.27 -18.48
CA ALA A 1030 -1.78 4.43 -17.19
C ALA A 1030 -2.58 3.80 -16.05
N HIS A 1031 -3.90 4.00 -16.01
CA HIS A 1031 -4.77 3.45 -14.96
C HIS A 1031 -4.93 1.93 -15.05
N ASN A 1032 -5.19 1.39 -16.24
CA ASN A 1032 -5.59 -0.02 -16.40
C ASN A 1032 -4.41 -0.96 -16.76
N LYS A 1033 -3.45 -0.48 -17.56
CA LYS A 1033 -2.30 -1.27 -18.07
C LYS A 1033 -1.03 -0.42 -18.19
N PRO A 1034 -0.49 0.08 -17.06
CA PRO A 1034 0.68 0.98 -17.06
C PRO A 1034 1.89 0.38 -17.79
N ASN A 1035 2.08 -0.94 -17.69
CA ASN A 1035 3.22 -1.65 -18.27
C ASN A 1035 3.32 -1.53 -19.79
N LEU A 1036 2.18 -1.36 -20.49
CA LEU A 1036 2.18 -1.20 -21.94
C LEU A 1036 2.75 0.14 -22.41
N ILE A 1037 2.80 1.15 -21.53
CA ILE A 1037 3.25 2.50 -21.87
C ILE A 1037 4.55 2.92 -21.19
N LYS A 1038 5.04 2.19 -20.16
CA LYS A 1038 6.22 2.58 -19.38
C LYS A 1038 7.43 2.92 -20.25
N GLY A 1039 7.76 2.08 -21.23
CA GLY A 1039 8.89 2.32 -22.15
C GLY A 1039 8.74 3.56 -23.03
N LEU A 1040 7.51 4.04 -23.23
CA LEU A 1040 7.21 5.23 -24.06
C LEU A 1040 7.08 6.52 -23.21
N LEU A 1041 6.97 6.41 -21.88
CA LEU A 1041 6.80 7.56 -20.99
C LEU A 1041 7.95 8.58 -21.06
N PRO A 1042 9.24 8.21 -21.17
CA PRO A 1042 10.33 9.18 -21.30
C PRO A 1042 10.14 10.15 -22.47
N GLU A 1043 9.57 9.68 -23.59
CA GLU A 1043 9.25 10.52 -24.75
C GLU A 1043 7.92 11.26 -24.62
N LEU A 1044 6.91 10.66 -23.97
CA LEU A 1044 5.57 11.23 -23.84
C LEU A 1044 5.45 12.29 -22.74
N LEU A 1045 6.17 12.15 -21.62
CA LEU A 1045 6.05 13.05 -20.47
C LEU A 1045 6.34 14.52 -20.84
N PRO A 1046 7.42 14.86 -21.58
CA PRO A 1046 7.64 16.24 -22.02
C PRO A 1046 6.48 16.79 -22.86
N LEU A 1047 5.86 15.95 -23.71
CA LEU A 1047 4.76 16.35 -24.60
C LEU A 1047 3.46 16.53 -23.82
N LEU A 1048 3.24 15.71 -22.79
CA LEU A 1048 2.13 15.84 -21.85
C LEU A 1048 2.25 17.12 -21.04
N TYR A 1049 3.44 17.44 -20.53
CA TYR A 1049 3.70 18.66 -19.79
C TYR A 1049 3.54 19.92 -20.66
N ASP A 1050 3.89 19.86 -21.95
CA ASP A 1050 3.56 20.96 -22.88
C ASP A 1050 2.04 21.21 -22.96
N GLN A 1051 1.22 20.16 -22.88
CA GLN A 1051 -0.25 20.30 -22.90
C GLN A 1051 -0.82 20.89 -21.60
N THR A 1052 -0.05 21.00 -20.51
CA THR A 1052 -0.50 21.67 -19.27
C THR A 1052 -0.31 23.18 -19.31
N THR A 1053 0.36 23.72 -20.33
CA THR A 1053 0.67 25.15 -20.43
C THR A 1053 -0.47 25.96 -21.05
N VAL A 1054 -0.65 27.21 -20.58
CA VAL A 1054 -1.68 28.11 -21.11
C VAL A 1054 -1.25 28.67 -22.47
N LYS A 1055 -1.88 28.19 -23.55
CA LYS A 1055 -1.64 28.63 -24.93
C LYS A 1055 -2.53 29.83 -25.27
N LYS A 1056 -1.93 31.03 -25.33
CA LYS A 1056 -2.66 32.29 -25.54
C LYS A 1056 -3.41 32.34 -26.86
N GLU A 1057 -2.94 31.63 -27.89
CA GLU A 1057 -3.62 31.54 -29.18
C GLU A 1057 -4.98 30.82 -29.14
N LEU A 1058 -5.28 30.08 -28.07
CA LEU A 1058 -6.58 29.39 -27.87
C LEU A 1058 -7.56 30.19 -27.02
N ILE A 1059 -7.18 31.38 -26.56
CA ILE A 1059 -8.01 32.24 -25.71
C ILE A 1059 -8.56 33.39 -26.55
N ARG A 1060 -9.88 33.49 -26.63
CA ARG A 1060 -10.60 34.58 -27.31
C ARG A 1060 -11.55 35.27 -26.36
N THR A 1061 -11.72 36.57 -26.53
CA THR A 1061 -12.66 37.37 -25.74
C THR A 1061 -13.86 37.73 -26.61
N VAL A 1062 -15.05 37.36 -26.17
CA VAL A 1062 -16.32 37.72 -26.79
C VAL A 1062 -16.89 38.91 -26.02
N ASP A 1063 -16.97 40.06 -26.68
CA ASP A 1063 -17.55 41.27 -26.08
C ASP A 1063 -19.08 41.21 -26.15
N LEU A 1064 -19.74 41.29 -24.99
CA LEU A 1064 -21.19 41.29 -24.80
C LEU A 1064 -21.65 42.65 -24.21
N GLY A 1065 -21.15 43.76 -24.77
CA GLY A 1065 -21.41 45.11 -24.28
C GLY A 1065 -20.55 45.47 -23.05
N PRO A 1066 -21.14 45.73 -21.86
CA PRO A 1066 -20.35 45.99 -20.64
C PRO A 1066 -19.66 44.74 -20.08
N PHE A 1067 -20.03 43.55 -20.54
CA PHE A 1067 -19.44 42.27 -20.12
C PHE A 1067 -18.48 41.73 -21.18
N LYS A 1068 -17.35 41.18 -20.72
CA LYS A 1068 -16.40 40.45 -21.57
C LYS A 1068 -16.41 38.99 -21.17
N HIS A 1069 -16.71 38.10 -22.10
CA HIS A 1069 -16.69 36.66 -21.87
C HIS A 1069 -15.42 36.07 -22.47
N ILE A 1070 -14.53 35.55 -21.62
CA ILE A 1070 -13.29 34.90 -22.05
C ILE A 1070 -13.59 33.43 -22.35
N VAL A 1071 -13.37 33.00 -23.58
CA VAL A 1071 -13.49 31.62 -24.02
C VAL A 1071 -12.08 31.06 -24.19
N ASP A 1072 -11.71 30.11 -23.34
CA ASP A 1072 -10.45 29.37 -23.41
C ASP A 1072 -10.71 27.98 -23.99
N ASP A 1073 -10.46 27.84 -25.29
CA ASP A 1073 -10.68 26.58 -25.98
C ASP A 1073 -9.63 25.50 -25.62
N GLY A 1074 -8.53 25.88 -24.94
CA GLY A 1074 -7.48 24.97 -24.47
C GLY A 1074 -7.76 24.39 -23.09
N LEU A 1075 -8.75 24.90 -22.36
CA LEU A 1075 -9.01 24.55 -20.95
C LEU A 1075 -9.23 23.05 -20.73
N GLU A 1076 -10.09 22.42 -21.54
CA GLU A 1076 -10.42 20.99 -21.43
C GLU A 1076 -9.21 20.08 -21.68
N LEU A 1077 -8.29 20.48 -22.56
CA LEU A 1077 -7.05 19.76 -22.82
C LEU A 1077 -6.09 19.89 -21.62
N ARG A 1078 -5.93 21.09 -21.06
CA ARG A 1078 -5.08 21.30 -19.88
C ARG A 1078 -5.58 20.51 -18.68
N LYS A 1079 -6.90 20.54 -18.43
CA LYS A 1079 -7.54 19.75 -17.37
C LYS A 1079 -7.26 18.26 -17.55
N ALA A 1080 -7.51 17.71 -18.74
CA ALA A 1080 -7.22 16.30 -19.04
C ALA A 1080 -5.73 15.96 -18.88
N ALA A 1081 -4.82 16.88 -19.20
CA ALA A 1081 -3.38 16.68 -19.04
C ALA A 1081 -2.98 16.59 -17.55
N PHE A 1082 -3.51 17.47 -16.69
CA PHE A 1082 -3.29 17.37 -15.24
C PHE A 1082 -3.91 16.10 -14.65
N GLU A 1083 -5.13 15.73 -15.03
CA GLU A 1083 -5.75 14.46 -14.61
C GLU A 1083 -4.96 13.24 -15.08
N CYS A 1084 -4.34 13.30 -16.26
CA CYS A 1084 -3.44 12.27 -16.74
C CYS A 1084 -2.17 12.18 -15.89
N VAL A 1085 -1.57 13.31 -15.50
CA VAL A 1085 -0.43 13.31 -14.57
C VAL A 1085 -0.84 12.75 -13.21
N ASP A 1086 -2.01 13.12 -12.70
CA ASP A 1086 -2.57 12.56 -11.45
C ASP A 1086 -2.65 11.03 -11.51
N THR A 1087 -3.11 10.48 -12.63
CA THR A 1087 -3.17 9.03 -12.88
C THR A 1087 -1.76 8.40 -12.94
N LEU A 1088 -0.81 9.07 -13.61
CA LEU A 1088 0.57 8.59 -13.73
C LEU A 1088 1.29 8.56 -12.38
N LEU A 1089 1.02 9.49 -11.47
CA LEU A 1089 1.55 9.47 -10.11
C LEU A 1089 1.01 8.31 -9.26
N ASP A 1090 -0.13 7.71 -9.65
CA ASP A 1090 -0.65 6.51 -9.01
C ASP A 1090 -0.02 5.23 -9.55
N SER A 1091 0.22 5.14 -10.86
CA SER A 1091 0.53 3.87 -11.51
C SER A 1091 1.93 3.78 -12.14
N CYS A 1092 2.62 4.90 -12.34
CA CYS A 1092 3.89 5.02 -13.07
C CYS A 1092 4.86 6.00 -12.42
N LEU A 1093 4.84 6.10 -11.08
CA LEU A 1093 5.70 7.05 -10.35
C LEU A 1093 7.19 6.82 -10.60
N ASP A 1094 7.59 5.56 -10.84
CA ASP A 1094 8.96 5.15 -11.17
C ASP A 1094 9.51 5.78 -12.46
N GLN A 1095 8.64 6.21 -13.38
CA GLN A 1095 9.02 6.83 -14.65
C GLN A 1095 8.89 8.37 -14.63
N VAL A 1096 8.30 8.94 -13.57
CA VAL A 1096 8.02 10.38 -13.48
C VAL A 1096 9.05 11.04 -12.58
N ASN A 1097 9.74 12.08 -13.07
CA ASN A 1097 10.58 12.93 -12.23
C ASN A 1097 9.72 14.05 -11.60
N PRO A 1098 9.31 13.95 -10.32
CA PRO A 1098 8.35 14.90 -9.75
C PRO A 1098 8.94 16.31 -9.62
N SER A 1099 10.24 16.42 -9.37
CA SER A 1099 10.92 17.71 -9.24
C SER A 1099 10.86 18.54 -10.53
N SER A 1100 10.95 17.88 -11.68
CA SER A 1100 10.84 18.54 -13.00
C SER A 1100 9.41 18.99 -13.33
N PHE A 1101 8.41 18.28 -12.80
CA PHE A 1101 7.00 18.58 -13.02
C PHE A 1101 6.50 19.71 -12.10
N ILE A 1102 6.90 19.72 -10.83
CA ILE A 1102 6.37 20.69 -9.85
C ILE A 1102 6.67 22.14 -10.28
N VAL A 1103 7.90 22.41 -10.74
CA VAL A 1103 8.31 23.73 -11.25
C VAL A 1103 8.88 23.54 -12.66
N PRO A 1104 8.25 24.10 -13.73
CA PRO A 1104 7.21 25.16 -13.68
C PRO A 1104 5.75 24.70 -13.75
N TYR A 1105 5.46 23.45 -14.13
CA TYR A 1105 4.13 23.05 -14.63
C TYR A 1105 3.03 23.04 -13.55
N LEU A 1106 3.24 22.34 -12.43
CA LEU A 1106 2.24 22.30 -11.34
C LEU A 1106 2.00 23.69 -10.75
N LYS A 1107 3.08 24.45 -10.53
CA LYS A 1107 2.98 25.83 -10.06
C LYS A 1107 2.11 26.69 -10.99
N SER A 1108 2.29 26.57 -12.31
CA SER A 1108 1.44 27.24 -13.29
C SER A 1108 -0.02 26.83 -13.17
N GLY A 1109 -0.30 25.54 -12.95
CA GLY A 1109 -1.66 25.02 -12.79
C GLY A 1109 -2.37 25.50 -11.52
N LEU A 1110 -1.64 25.74 -10.43
CA LEU A 1110 -2.17 26.33 -9.18
C LEU A 1110 -2.60 27.80 -9.36
N ASP A 1111 -2.03 28.50 -10.34
CA ASP A 1111 -2.39 29.88 -10.72
C ASP A 1111 -3.41 29.93 -11.90
N ASP A 1112 -3.84 28.79 -12.47
CA ASP A 1112 -4.72 28.69 -13.67
C ASP A 1112 -6.24 28.80 -13.32
N HIS A 1113 -7.12 28.39 -14.24
CA HIS A 1113 -8.57 28.36 -14.10
C HIS A 1113 -9.05 27.41 -12.99
N TYR A 1114 -10.25 27.67 -12.48
CA TYR A 1114 -10.89 26.90 -11.42
C TYR A 1114 -10.80 25.38 -11.62
N ASP A 1115 -11.17 24.90 -12.81
CA ASP A 1115 -11.22 23.47 -13.14
C ASP A 1115 -9.84 22.80 -13.24
N VAL A 1116 -8.77 23.58 -13.34
CA VAL A 1116 -7.38 23.11 -13.38
C VAL A 1116 -6.76 23.13 -11.98
N LYS A 1117 -7.07 24.15 -11.17
CA LYS A 1117 -6.58 24.24 -9.78
C LYS A 1117 -6.99 23.05 -8.93
N MET A 1118 -8.22 22.56 -9.11
CA MET A 1118 -8.76 21.44 -8.34
C MET A 1118 -7.92 20.15 -8.51
N PRO A 1119 -7.66 19.64 -9.75
CA PRO A 1119 -6.68 18.58 -9.98
C PRO A 1119 -5.28 18.92 -9.45
N CYS A 1120 -4.81 20.15 -9.62
CA CYS A 1120 -3.48 20.55 -9.12
C CYS A 1120 -3.35 20.45 -7.60
N HIS A 1121 -4.39 20.81 -6.83
CA HIS A 1121 -4.41 20.63 -5.38
C HIS A 1121 -4.34 19.15 -4.99
N LEU A 1122 -5.07 18.28 -5.70
CA LEU A 1122 -5.02 16.84 -5.48
C LEU A 1122 -3.64 16.26 -5.79
N ILE A 1123 -3.06 16.63 -6.93
CA ILE A 1123 -1.71 16.24 -7.32
C ILE A 1123 -0.70 16.69 -6.26
N LEU A 1124 -0.82 17.92 -5.77
CA LEU A 1124 0.06 18.45 -4.73
C LEU A 1124 -0.06 17.67 -3.41
N SER A 1125 -1.27 17.31 -2.99
CA SER A 1125 -1.50 16.41 -1.84
C SER A 1125 -0.82 15.05 -2.05
N LYS A 1126 -1.01 14.42 -3.22
CA LYS A 1126 -0.39 13.13 -3.53
C LYS A 1126 1.14 13.21 -3.56
N LEU A 1127 1.71 14.28 -4.12
CA LEU A 1127 3.14 14.49 -4.15
C LEU A 1127 3.73 14.73 -2.76
N ALA A 1128 2.98 15.42 -1.87
CA ALA A 1128 3.37 15.59 -0.48
C ALA A 1128 3.46 14.25 0.26
N ASP A 1129 2.51 13.34 0.01
CA ASP A 1129 2.46 12.03 0.66
C ASP A 1129 3.46 11.02 0.06
N LYS A 1130 3.54 10.93 -1.28
CA LYS A 1130 4.37 9.94 -1.98
C LYS A 1130 5.82 10.36 -2.24
N CYS A 1131 6.06 11.66 -2.43
CA CYS A 1131 7.37 12.21 -2.82
C CYS A 1131 7.75 13.46 -2.01
N PRO A 1132 7.74 13.39 -0.66
CA PRO A 1132 8.02 14.55 0.18
C PRO A 1132 9.38 15.19 -0.11
N SER A 1133 10.39 14.38 -0.45
CA SER A 1133 11.74 14.83 -0.81
C SER A 1133 11.78 15.72 -2.05
N ALA A 1134 10.84 15.55 -2.99
CA ALA A 1134 10.76 16.38 -4.21
C ALA A 1134 9.97 17.68 -3.98
N VAL A 1135 9.04 17.70 -3.03
CA VAL A 1135 8.19 18.86 -2.72
C VAL A 1135 8.87 19.84 -1.77
N LEU A 1136 9.58 19.33 -0.76
CA LEU A 1136 10.28 20.14 0.25
C LEU A 1136 11.16 21.26 -0.34
N PRO A 1137 12.00 21.03 -1.37
CA PRO A 1137 12.86 22.06 -1.96
C PRO A 1137 12.13 23.23 -2.60
N VAL A 1138 10.89 23.03 -3.01
CA VAL A 1138 10.09 24.00 -3.76
C VAL A 1138 8.88 24.48 -2.96
N LEU A 1139 8.75 24.05 -1.70
CA LEU A 1139 7.61 24.30 -0.81
C LEU A 1139 7.28 25.81 -0.70
N ASP A 1140 8.29 26.65 -0.49
CA ASP A 1140 8.14 28.10 -0.40
C ASP A 1140 7.57 28.74 -1.67
N SER A 1141 7.81 28.14 -2.83
CA SER A 1141 7.30 28.63 -4.13
C SER A 1141 5.84 28.25 -4.38
N LEU A 1142 5.32 27.25 -3.65
CA LEU A 1142 3.96 26.73 -3.74
C LEU A 1142 3.01 27.42 -2.75
N VAL A 1143 3.55 28.05 -1.71
CA VAL A 1143 2.77 28.81 -0.71
C VAL A 1143 2.03 29.98 -1.35
N ASP A 1144 2.68 30.78 -2.22
CA ASP A 1144 2.07 32.00 -2.76
C ASP A 1144 0.79 31.71 -3.59
N PRO A 1145 0.74 30.73 -4.54
CA PRO A 1145 -0.49 30.35 -5.23
C PRO A 1145 -1.61 29.84 -4.32
N LEU A 1146 -1.26 29.08 -3.27
CA LEU A 1146 -2.23 28.57 -2.28
C LEU A 1146 -2.80 29.71 -1.44
N GLN A 1147 -1.96 30.65 -1.01
CA GLN A 1147 -2.36 31.83 -0.24
C GLN A 1147 -3.30 32.72 -1.05
N LYS A 1148 -3.02 32.95 -2.35
CA LYS A 1148 -3.93 33.67 -3.24
C LYS A 1148 -5.30 33.01 -3.33
N THR A 1149 -5.33 31.67 -3.35
CA THR A 1149 -6.56 30.89 -3.48
C THR A 1149 -7.42 30.97 -2.22
N ILE A 1150 -6.83 30.82 -1.03
CA ILE A 1150 -7.59 30.92 0.24
C ILE A 1150 -8.06 32.36 0.55
N ASN A 1151 -7.33 33.36 0.07
CA ASN A 1151 -7.64 34.77 0.29
C ASN A 1151 -8.55 35.38 -0.79
N PHE A 1152 -8.89 34.63 -1.84
CA PHE A 1152 -9.76 35.12 -2.91
C PHE A 1152 -11.18 35.37 -2.38
N LYS A 1153 -11.67 36.60 -2.59
CA LYS A 1153 -13.04 37.00 -2.25
C LYS A 1153 -13.83 37.25 -3.52
N PRO A 1154 -14.96 36.55 -3.74
CA PRO A 1154 -15.85 36.84 -4.86
C PRO A 1154 -16.43 38.26 -4.74
N LYS A 1155 -16.89 38.82 -5.86
CA LYS A 1155 -17.49 40.16 -5.89
C LYS A 1155 -18.81 40.19 -5.09
N GLN A 1156 -19.24 41.39 -4.66
CA GLN A 1156 -20.48 41.53 -3.87
C GLN A 1156 -21.75 41.17 -4.65
N ASP A 1157 -21.71 41.25 -5.97
CA ASP A 1157 -22.77 40.88 -6.92
C ASP A 1157 -22.64 39.43 -7.44
N ALA A 1158 -21.71 38.64 -6.90
CA ALA A 1158 -21.50 37.25 -7.31
C ALA A 1158 -22.74 36.38 -7.02
N VAL A 1159 -23.08 35.53 -7.98
CA VAL A 1159 -24.22 34.62 -7.84
C VAL A 1159 -23.87 33.55 -6.81
N LYS A 1160 -24.86 33.01 -6.09
CA LYS A 1160 -24.65 31.96 -5.06
C LYS A 1160 -23.74 30.82 -5.56
N GLN A 1161 -23.92 30.38 -6.81
CA GLN A 1161 -23.09 29.32 -7.41
C GLN A 1161 -21.60 29.68 -7.47
N GLU A 1162 -21.25 30.95 -7.71
CA GLU A 1162 -19.85 31.40 -7.72
C GLU A 1162 -19.25 31.44 -6.31
N VAL A 1163 -20.07 31.78 -5.30
CA VAL A 1163 -19.69 31.75 -3.89
C VAL A 1163 -19.45 30.31 -3.44
N ASP A 1164 -20.38 29.40 -3.70
CA ASP A 1164 -20.27 27.97 -3.36
C ASP A 1164 -19.04 27.34 -4.05
N ARG A 1165 -18.81 27.69 -5.32
CA ARG A 1165 -17.62 27.25 -6.07
C ARG A 1165 -16.31 27.74 -5.44
N ASN A 1166 -16.27 28.98 -4.98
CA ASN A 1166 -15.09 29.51 -4.28
C ASN A 1166 -14.86 28.79 -2.94
N GLU A 1167 -15.93 28.50 -2.20
CA GLU A 1167 -15.87 27.78 -0.93
C GLU A 1167 -15.27 26.37 -1.08
N ASP A 1168 -15.66 25.63 -2.13
CA ASP A 1168 -15.07 24.33 -2.43
C ASP A 1168 -13.60 24.43 -2.84
N MET A 1169 -13.22 25.49 -3.57
CA MET A 1169 -11.82 25.76 -3.89
C MET A 1169 -10.98 25.97 -2.64
N ILE A 1170 -11.49 26.77 -1.68
CA ILE A 1170 -10.80 27.03 -0.41
C ILE A 1170 -10.61 25.71 0.35
N ARG A 1171 -11.63 24.84 0.43
CA ARG A 1171 -11.50 23.52 1.06
C ARG A 1171 -10.45 22.65 0.36
N SER A 1172 -10.44 22.62 -0.98
CA SER A 1172 -9.45 21.87 -1.74
C SER A 1172 -8.03 22.37 -1.50
N ALA A 1173 -7.82 23.68 -1.45
CA ALA A 1173 -6.52 24.27 -1.14
C ALA A 1173 -6.09 23.95 0.31
N LEU A 1174 -7.02 24.00 1.28
CA LEU A 1174 -6.75 23.64 2.68
C LEU A 1174 -6.36 22.16 2.85
N ARG A 1175 -6.94 21.24 2.06
CA ARG A 1175 -6.50 19.82 2.01
C ARG A 1175 -5.05 19.68 1.53
N ALA A 1176 -4.69 20.40 0.47
CA ALA A 1176 -3.31 20.45 -0.02
C ALA A 1176 -2.36 21.00 1.06
N ILE A 1177 -2.72 22.12 1.71
CA ILE A 1177 -1.95 22.71 2.81
C ILE A 1177 -1.80 21.74 3.99
N ALA A 1178 -2.87 21.03 4.37
CA ALA A 1178 -2.83 20.03 5.44
C ALA A 1178 -1.85 18.89 5.12
N SER A 1179 -1.81 18.45 3.85
CA SER A 1179 -0.87 17.42 3.38
C SER A 1179 0.57 17.92 3.43
N LEU A 1180 0.81 19.16 2.96
CA LEU A 1180 2.13 19.81 3.04
C LEU A 1180 2.62 19.96 4.49
N ASN A 1181 1.73 20.28 5.42
CA ASN A 1181 2.06 20.44 6.83
C ASN A 1181 2.37 19.12 7.55
N ARG A 1182 2.01 17.96 6.96
CA ARG A 1182 2.39 16.63 7.46
C ARG A 1182 3.80 16.20 7.02
N ILE A 1183 4.39 16.88 6.03
CA ILE A 1183 5.71 16.52 5.54
C ILE A 1183 6.76 16.75 6.64
N SER A 1184 7.53 15.71 6.94
CA SER A 1184 8.66 15.79 7.88
C SER A 1184 9.71 16.76 7.34
N GLY A 1185 10.01 17.82 8.10
CA GLY A 1185 10.89 18.91 7.67
C GLY A 1185 10.16 20.12 7.08
N GLY A 1186 8.83 20.09 6.93
CA GLY A 1186 8.03 21.27 6.53
C GLY A 1186 8.16 22.44 7.50
N ASP A 1187 8.51 22.17 8.77
CA ASP A 1187 8.85 23.18 9.78
C ASP A 1187 10.03 24.08 9.41
N SER A 1188 10.88 23.66 8.47
CA SER A 1188 12.00 24.48 7.99
C SER A 1188 11.53 25.66 7.11
N SER A 1189 10.35 25.57 6.49
CA SER A 1189 9.82 26.63 5.62
C SER A 1189 9.09 27.70 6.45
N MET A 1190 9.68 28.89 6.52
CA MET A 1190 9.10 30.04 7.23
C MET A 1190 7.82 30.53 6.56
N LYS A 1191 7.69 30.43 5.23
CA LYS A 1191 6.47 30.84 4.52
C LYS A 1191 5.28 29.96 4.87
N LEU A 1192 5.45 28.63 4.90
CA LEU A 1192 4.38 27.72 5.30
C LEU A 1192 3.96 27.95 6.76
N LYS A 1193 4.91 28.17 7.67
CA LYS A 1193 4.60 28.51 9.07
C LYS A 1193 3.81 29.81 9.20
N ASN A 1194 4.18 30.84 8.44
CA ASN A 1194 3.44 32.10 8.40
C ASN A 1194 2.02 31.90 7.86
N LEU A 1195 1.86 31.14 6.77
CA LEU A 1195 0.56 30.77 6.23
C LEU A 1195 -0.30 30.04 7.27
N MET A 1196 0.27 29.07 7.99
CA MET A 1196 -0.42 28.34 9.06
C MET A 1196 -0.82 29.25 10.22
N SER A 1197 0.01 30.23 10.59
CA SER A 1197 -0.33 31.25 11.58
C SER A 1197 -1.50 32.12 11.11
N GLU A 1198 -1.53 32.54 9.84
CA GLU A 1198 -2.64 33.29 9.25
C GLU A 1198 -3.95 32.48 9.27
N ILE A 1199 -3.89 31.20 8.89
CA ILE A 1199 -5.03 30.28 8.94
C ILE A 1199 -5.54 30.14 10.38
N SER A 1200 -4.65 29.97 11.37
CA SER A 1200 -5.05 29.85 12.78
C SER A 1200 -5.65 31.13 13.37
N LYS A 1201 -5.26 32.30 12.87
CA LYS A 1201 -5.81 33.60 13.29
C LYS A 1201 -7.20 33.86 12.74
N SER A 1202 -7.57 33.18 11.65
CA SER A 1202 -8.89 33.29 11.02
C SER A 1202 -9.82 32.19 11.53
N PRO A 1203 -10.84 32.48 12.36
CA PRO A 1203 -11.71 31.44 12.92
C PRO A 1203 -12.39 30.60 11.84
N THR A 1204 -12.84 31.25 10.74
CA THR A 1204 -13.56 30.59 9.66
C THR A 1204 -12.68 29.63 8.84
N LEU A 1205 -11.40 29.96 8.63
CA LEU A 1205 -10.46 29.07 7.94
C LEU A 1205 -9.97 27.98 8.88
N TRP A 1206 -9.75 28.30 10.16
CA TRP A 1206 -9.32 27.34 11.18
C TRP A 1206 -10.34 26.23 11.40
N ASP A 1207 -11.63 26.56 11.52
CA ASP A 1207 -12.70 25.56 11.68
C ASP A 1207 -12.75 24.59 10.48
N LYS A 1208 -12.62 25.13 9.26
CA LYS A 1208 -12.56 24.32 8.02
C LYS A 1208 -11.32 23.44 7.98
N TYR A 1209 -10.16 23.99 8.32
CA TYR A 1209 -8.89 23.25 8.37
C TYR A 1209 -8.95 22.11 9.41
N TYR A 1210 -9.52 22.38 10.59
CA TYR A 1210 -9.69 21.38 11.64
C TYR A 1210 -10.64 20.26 11.23
N SER A 1211 -11.76 20.59 10.57
CA SER A 1211 -12.66 19.59 9.98
C SER A 1211 -11.93 18.69 8.99
N ILE A 1212 -11.19 19.29 8.05
CA ILE A 1212 -10.42 18.55 7.02
C ILE A 1212 -9.32 17.68 7.65
N ARG A 1213 -8.70 18.11 8.73
CA ARG A 1213 -7.65 17.34 9.40
C ARG A 1213 -8.19 16.08 10.09
N ASN A 1214 -9.46 16.09 10.50
CA ASN A 1214 -10.13 14.98 11.17
C ASN A 1214 -10.85 14.03 10.20
N GLU A 1215 -11.03 14.46 8.93
CA GLU A 1215 -11.35 13.59 7.79
C GLU A 1215 -10.11 12.76 7.39
#